data_AF-A0A837ZV88-F1
#
_entry.id   AF-A0A837ZV88-F1
#
_cell.length_a   1.000
_cell.length_b   1.000
_cell.length_c   1.000
_cell.angle_alpha   90.00
_cell.angle_beta   90.00
_cell.angle_gamma   90.00
#
_symmetry.space_group_name_H-M   'P 1'
#
loop_
_entity.id
_entity.type
_entity.pdbx_description
1 polymer ?
#
loop_
_entity_poly.entity_id
_entity_poly.type
_entity_poly.pdbx_seq_one_letter_code
_entity_poly.pdbx_strand_id
1 'polypeptide(L)'
;MQNWAKRGFQTALVTGGLLMLGTGIASADENVDPDKSPASPLDGSISVPIQSENNAVGVLGQDQQDLPEFNEEISTKDVTEPVTDGLSDAGATSRSEESGVGSAPVPTGQVTDGAPAEIAKPLTEATKHVEEATAPVTGQAGAAAPRCDASGRQGCDDGGSDGPLTGNQIAADLVVPIQFSNNAIGILGDAHVEGGDSSQSTDNSHEIHTSGTGDTLAGNVIDLDWAAPIQVANNAGAIGGDASSTNNNADQDTTTGGDVTTDGSDGVLSGNVLAGHWATPLQFNNNAAAGGGSAEADGSSSDSQTQSGGSIATDGADGVGSGNVGAGPLATPLALNNSAGSWIGKADSHNQENSVSATGGGTRPGMNDIDTYTQTNGDDSVLSGNIVEPEGAGNGTGHGIAGTWIGTAAAGTEGTNSNETDTKAGAFSNTSGDESVGGGNMVDAPVALPVEAFGVGGSWIGDAEADAENSNSADAGSGTYTSGVDSFLGGNSAHAPLAGAIEAFGIGGSWIGSGEGTATEDKNVEAGGYNGTRGEDSVGGGNVVQTPVAAPVETFGVGGSWIGSGEGSAEETKVVSSGGDGSTIDDDAVAGSNIIAAPVALPAQGFGLGGAWIGNGHGEAEGDTTTTAGGNYEASGDGSTLSANIVQAAVSGPVQAFGIGGVWGGNASGDATNVSETAAGGDTSTTGANSNGSGNIANGALALPLQGHGNGASWIGNASGTSDSVTTSDAGGSSATDGTDSSFGGNVISAPFGGSGALFGNAASWIGTAEGDGMNDVISNAGGDTDTAGDSGSVAGNVLSAQGLPIAQGFGNAGSLTATATGTGFNYTESSSGGDITTSGEEGSLSGNIFDVPAAAVAQVFGNAATLGGVSHGTGDNTTIGTVGGTNTTAGDQGSLSGTDNQLPLGALVQVFNFSLPAFGEAVGVGTNTTDINLAGDVPQIDLVFDGAEMGAAELPRMDGAEMGRSGGPAGAAVPMPLEVPGFGPGQLSPMLQPQAIDGLPTSRARDLDAAPATAGQDLTAVPSADAVAAEDVASGLEADQVDFLAPSQGDLSGLEVMTDSGPAMVTESPAVPAQERSDVPAAPAAPALPSDAELFDLDVDEGNFGELDTIFQDVLGSSQQHPIHMEG
;
A
#
# COMPACT_ATOMS: atom_id res chain seq x y z
N MET A 1 26.42 -10.19 1.88
CA MET A 1 27.16 -9.16 1.12
C MET A 1 28.04 -8.33 2.03
N GLN A 2 29.27 -7.99 1.62
CA GLN A 2 30.18 -7.20 2.45
C GLN A 2 29.83 -5.69 2.36
N ASN A 3 29.90 -4.98 3.50
CA ASN A 3 29.48 -3.58 3.69
C ASN A 3 30.02 -2.54 2.68
N TRP A 4 31.01 -2.88 1.87
CA TRP A 4 31.58 -1.99 0.85
C TRP A 4 30.76 -1.95 -0.44
N ALA A 5 30.05 -3.02 -0.82
CA ALA A 5 29.17 -3.02 -2.00
C ALA A 5 27.91 -2.17 -1.76
N LYS A 6 27.31 -2.27 -0.57
CA LYS A 6 26.15 -1.44 -0.14
C LYS A 6 26.50 0.04 -0.10
N ARG A 7 27.71 0.37 0.35
CA ARG A 7 28.22 1.75 0.35
C ARG A 7 28.61 2.24 -1.05
N GLY A 8 29.10 1.36 -1.92
CA GLY A 8 29.38 1.68 -3.32
C GLY A 8 28.12 2.06 -4.09
N PHE A 9 27.05 1.27 -3.95
CA PHE A 9 25.75 1.56 -4.56
C PHE A 9 25.08 2.79 -3.96
N GLN A 10 25.06 2.94 -2.64
CA GLN A 10 24.52 4.16 -2.00
C GLN A 10 25.29 5.42 -2.40
N THR A 11 26.61 5.34 -2.56
CA THR A 11 27.41 6.49 -3.00
C THR A 11 27.20 6.77 -4.49
N ALA A 12 26.99 5.75 -5.34
CA ALA A 12 26.67 5.95 -6.75
C ALA A 12 25.26 6.51 -6.96
N LEU A 13 24.26 6.05 -6.20
CA LEU A 13 22.88 6.56 -6.26
C LEU A 13 22.79 8.01 -5.76
N VAL A 14 23.46 8.31 -4.64
CA VAL A 14 23.46 9.66 -4.05
C VAL A 14 24.33 10.62 -4.87
N THR A 15 25.49 10.19 -5.38
CA THR A 15 26.38 11.06 -6.17
C THR A 15 25.90 11.18 -7.62
N GLY A 16 25.25 10.16 -8.18
CA GLY A 16 24.59 10.21 -9.48
C GLY A 16 23.32 11.07 -9.46
N GLY A 17 22.47 10.90 -8.43
CA GLY A 17 21.28 11.73 -8.22
C GLY A 17 21.60 13.20 -7.91
N LEU A 18 22.66 13.48 -7.14
CA LEU A 18 23.10 14.88 -6.88
C LEU A 18 23.84 15.53 -8.06
N LEU A 19 24.40 14.76 -9.00
CA LEU A 19 24.94 15.32 -10.26
C LEU A 19 23.83 15.57 -11.29
N MET A 20 22.76 14.76 -11.30
CA MET A 20 21.54 15.00 -12.09
C MET A 20 20.79 16.27 -11.65
N LEU A 21 20.79 16.60 -10.35
CA LEU A 21 20.09 17.77 -9.79
C LEU A 21 20.98 19.02 -9.60
N GLY A 22 22.25 18.95 -9.99
CA GLY A 22 23.31 19.84 -9.51
C GLY A 22 23.65 21.08 -10.34
N THR A 23 23.02 21.29 -11.50
CA THR A 23 23.18 22.55 -12.25
C THR A 23 21.94 23.41 -12.05
N GLY A 24 22.01 24.32 -11.09
CA GLY A 24 21.01 25.39 -10.98
C GLY A 24 20.86 26.08 -12.34
N ILE A 25 19.61 26.17 -12.82
CA ILE A 25 19.23 26.92 -14.01
C ILE A 25 19.52 28.40 -13.72
N ALA A 26 20.74 28.83 -14.06
CA ALA A 26 21.11 30.22 -14.04
C ALA A 26 20.67 30.86 -15.37
N SER A 27 19.48 31.45 -15.38
CA SER A 27 19.06 32.34 -16.48
C SER A 27 19.89 33.63 -16.39
N ALA A 28 20.91 33.74 -17.24
CA ALA A 28 21.65 34.98 -17.46
C ALA A 28 21.98 35.13 -18.95
N ASP A 29 21.25 35.99 -19.64
CA ASP A 29 21.50 36.37 -21.03
C ASP A 29 22.52 37.55 -21.10
N GLU A 30 23.61 37.38 -21.85
CA GLU A 30 24.62 38.43 -22.09
C GLU A 30 24.49 39.11 -23.47
N ASN A 31 23.49 38.78 -24.30
CA ASN A 31 23.35 39.36 -25.63
C ASN A 31 21.89 39.63 -26.05
N VAL A 32 21.32 40.68 -25.47
CA VAL A 32 19.97 41.17 -25.81
C VAL A 32 19.97 41.88 -27.16
N ASP A 33 19.34 41.28 -28.17
CA ASP A 33 18.87 41.96 -29.38
C ASP A 33 17.58 42.74 -29.03
N PRO A 34 17.58 44.09 -29.06
CA PRO A 34 16.44 44.89 -28.61
C PRO A 34 15.19 44.80 -29.51
N ASP A 35 15.26 44.10 -30.65
CA ASP A 35 14.14 43.93 -31.58
C ASP A 35 13.44 42.55 -31.47
N LYS A 36 13.92 41.66 -30.58
CA LYS A 36 13.28 40.36 -30.27
C LYS A 36 12.80 40.36 -28.82
N SER A 37 11.49 40.40 -28.58
CA SER A 37 10.93 40.10 -27.26
C SER A 37 10.85 38.58 -27.10
N PRO A 38 11.66 37.92 -26.24
CA PRO A 38 11.39 36.54 -25.85
C PRO A 38 10.08 36.49 -25.05
N ALA A 39 9.32 35.41 -25.21
CA ALA A 39 8.21 35.09 -24.32
C ALA A 39 8.72 35.03 -22.87
N SER A 40 7.89 35.44 -21.91
CA SER A 40 8.25 35.32 -20.49
C SER A 40 8.41 33.85 -20.13
N PRO A 41 9.54 33.42 -19.55
CA PRO A 41 9.77 32.04 -19.12
C PRO A 41 9.02 31.67 -17.82
N LEU A 42 8.25 32.61 -17.26
CA LEU A 42 7.51 32.47 -16.00
C LEU A 42 6.02 32.62 -16.26
N ASP A 43 5.25 31.56 -16.03
CA ASP A 43 3.79 31.54 -16.10
C ASP A 43 3.22 30.88 -14.83
N GLY A 44 2.92 31.68 -13.81
CA GLY A 44 2.34 31.16 -12.57
C GLY A 44 1.10 31.94 -12.16
N SER A 45 0.15 31.26 -11.56
CA SER A 45 -1.06 31.88 -11.05
C SER A 45 -1.48 31.34 -9.69
N ILE A 46 -2.02 32.25 -8.87
CA ILE A 46 -2.72 31.89 -7.64
C ILE A 46 -4.15 32.35 -7.85
N SER A 47 -5.11 31.46 -7.65
CA SER A 47 -6.55 31.75 -7.72
C SER A 47 -7.25 31.19 -6.49
N VAL A 48 -7.98 32.06 -5.80
CA VAL A 48 -8.79 31.71 -4.62
C VAL A 48 -10.21 32.23 -4.84
N PRO A 49 -11.05 31.49 -5.60
CA PRO A 49 -12.45 31.83 -5.76
C PRO A 49 -13.23 31.45 -4.49
N ILE A 50 -13.97 32.39 -3.91
CA ILE A 50 -14.71 32.22 -2.66
C ILE A 50 -16.19 32.39 -2.95
N GLN A 51 -16.98 31.35 -2.67
CA GLN A 51 -18.43 31.30 -2.79
C GLN A 51 -19.05 31.02 -1.42
N SER A 52 -19.92 31.92 -0.95
CA SER A 52 -20.72 31.73 0.26
C SER A 52 -22.18 32.08 -0.03
N GLU A 53 -23.08 31.12 0.15
CA GLU A 53 -24.50 31.29 -0.14
C GLU A 53 -25.42 30.47 0.77
N ASN A 54 -26.67 30.90 0.89
CA ASN A 54 -27.72 30.19 1.63
C ASN A 54 -27.36 29.82 3.08
N ASN A 55 -26.64 30.69 3.79
CA ASN A 55 -26.27 30.48 5.19
C ASN A 55 -27.19 31.27 6.13
N ALA A 56 -27.55 30.69 7.29
CA ALA A 56 -28.47 31.31 8.25
C ALA A 56 -27.92 31.34 9.68
N VAL A 57 -28.21 32.42 10.40
CA VAL A 57 -27.87 32.57 11.83
C VAL A 57 -29.08 32.97 12.67
N GLY A 58 -29.37 32.18 13.70
CA GLY A 58 -30.37 32.44 14.73
C GLY A 58 -29.74 33.03 16.00
N VAL A 59 -30.31 34.10 16.57
CA VAL A 59 -29.83 34.70 17.83
C VAL A 59 -30.99 34.95 18.79
N LEU A 60 -30.78 34.74 20.10
CA LEU A 60 -31.80 34.93 21.13
C LEU A 60 -32.65 36.19 20.96
N GLY A 61 -33.96 36.00 20.83
CA GLY A 61 -34.94 37.08 20.82
C GLY A 61 -34.96 37.90 19.52
N GLN A 62 -34.34 37.41 18.46
CA GLN A 62 -34.43 37.95 17.10
C GLN A 62 -34.97 36.88 16.15
N ASP A 63 -35.54 37.32 15.02
CA ASP A 63 -35.84 36.42 13.91
C ASP A 63 -34.52 36.01 13.23
N GLN A 64 -34.51 34.84 12.57
CA GLN A 64 -33.38 34.34 11.77
C GLN A 64 -32.81 35.44 10.86
N GLN A 65 -31.48 35.49 10.76
CA GLN A 65 -30.76 36.36 9.84
C GLN A 65 -30.13 35.50 8.75
N ASP A 66 -30.60 35.66 7.52
CA ASP A 66 -29.95 35.09 6.34
C ASP A 66 -28.70 35.91 6.04
N LEU A 67 -27.55 35.24 5.96
CA LEU A 67 -26.28 35.88 5.66
C LEU A 67 -26.25 36.29 4.18
N PRO A 68 -25.61 37.43 3.86
CA PRO A 68 -25.50 37.87 2.48
C PRO A 68 -24.67 36.89 1.65
N GLU A 69 -25.08 36.69 0.40
CA GLU A 69 -24.30 35.96 -0.60
C GLU A 69 -22.99 36.71 -0.90
N PHE A 70 -21.92 35.95 -1.08
CA PHE A 70 -20.58 36.46 -1.40
C PHE A 70 -19.95 35.57 -2.47
N ASN A 71 -19.50 36.17 -3.56
CA ASN A 71 -18.81 35.49 -4.66
C ASN A 71 -17.70 36.42 -5.19
N GLU A 72 -16.46 36.18 -4.78
CA GLU A 72 -15.28 36.95 -5.17
C GLU A 72 -14.09 36.04 -5.45
N GLU A 73 -13.22 36.43 -6.38
CA GLU A 73 -11.95 35.76 -6.63
C GLU A 73 -10.80 36.65 -6.13
N ILE A 74 -9.85 36.05 -5.43
CA ILE A 74 -8.56 36.68 -5.13
C ILE A 74 -7.53 36.02 -6.05
N SER A 75 -7.04 36.76 -7.05
CA SER A 75 -5.97 36.26 -7.92
C SER A 75 -4.75 37.18 -8.01
N THR A 76 -3.57 36.59 -8.20
CA THR A 76 -2.36 37.35 -8.61
C THR A 76 -2.52 37.99 -9.99
N LYS A 77 -3.44 37.49 -10.83
CA LYS A 77 -3.86 38.10 -12.10
C LYS A 77 -4.39 39.53 -11.85
N ASP A 78 -5.22 39.72 -10.83
CA ASP A 78 -5.84 41.02 -10.49
C ASP A 78 -4.87 42.05 -9.89
N VAL A 79 -3.77 41.59 -9.29
CA VAL A 79 -2.74 42.46 -8.68
C VAL A 79 -1.70 42.92 -9.71
N THR A 80 -1.47 42.10 -10.74
CA THR A 80 -0.48 42.38 -11.80
C THR A 80 -1.08 43.18 -12.97
N GLU A 81 -2.36 42.98 -13.31
CA GLU A 81 -3.08 43.72 -14.36
C GLU A 81 -3.03 45.26 -14.24
N PRO A 82 -3.22 45.88 -13.06
CA PRO A 82 -3.15 47.34 -12.92
C PRO A 82 -1.74 47.91 -13.18
N VAL A 83 -0.70 47.08 -13.01
CA VAL A 83 0.70 47.47 -13.26
C VAL A 83 1.01 47.38 -14.76
N THR A 84 0.49 46.39 -15.47
CA THR A 84 0.64 46.24 -16.94
C THR A 84 -0.18 47.26 -17.73
N ASP A 85 -1.40 47.59 -17.30
CA ASP A 85 -2.19 48.69 -17.90
C ASP A 85 -1.57 50.07 -17.63
N GLY A 86 -0.89 50.23 -16.49
CA GLY A 86 -0.07 51.41 -16.21
C GLY A 86 1.18 51.53 -17.09
N LEU A 87 1.75 50.41 -17.54
CA LEU A 87 2.90 50.38 -18.45
C LEU A 87 2.52 50.53 -19.92
N SER A 88 1.36 50.04 -20.35
CA SER A 88 0.84 50.23 -21.72
C SER A 88 0.50 51.70 -22.01
N ASP A 89 0.04 52.45 -21.00
CA ASP A 89 -0.22 53.90 -21.09
C ASP A 89 1.07 54.75 -20.93
N ALA A 90 2.12 54.19 -20.31
CA ALA A 90 3.42 54.84 -20.14
C ALA A 90 4.35 54.76 -21.38
N GLY A 91 4.00 53.94 -22.38
CA GLY A 91 4.71 53.85 -23.67
C GLY A 91 4.66 55.11 -24.53
N ALA A 92 3.96 56.16 -24.09
CA ALA A 92 3.77 57.40 -24.85
C ALA A 92 4.32 58.67 -24.19
N THR A 93 5.43 58.66 -23.42
CA THR A 93 6.27 59.87 -23.31
C THR A 93 7.72 59.59 -22.88
N SER A 94 8.66 59.94 -23.75
CA SER A 94 10.09 60.04 -23.43
C SER A 94 10.39 61.25 -22.52
N ARG A 95 11.02 61.06 -21.36
CA ARG A 95 12.12 61.93 -20.87
C ARG A 95 12.83 61.40 -19.61
N SER A 96 14.14 61.47 -19.70
CA SER A 96 15.16 61.44 -18.64
C SER A 96 14.81 62.28 -17.40
N GLU A 97 15.03 61.74 -16.20
CA GLU A 97 16.06 62.22 -15.25
C GLU A 97 16.09 61.37 -13.95
N GLU A 98 17.19 61.56 -13.23
CA GLU A 98 17.85 60.81 -12.17
C GLU A 98 17.17 60.80 -10.78
N SER A 99 17.50 59.79 -9.96
CA SER A 99 17.57 59.80 -8.49
C SER A 99 16.30 59.56 -7.64
N GLY A 100 16.32 58.47 -6.86
CA GLY A 100 15.73 58.44 -5.52
C GLY A 100 14.98 57.16 -5.15
N VAL A 101 15.68 56.20 -4.51
CA VAL A 101 15.03 55.10 -3.77
C VAL A 101 14.25 55.71 -2.60
N GLY A 102 12.92 55.59 -2.65
CA GLY A 102 12.01 55.94 -1.58
C GLY A 102 10.89 54.91 -1.53
N SER A 103 10.91 54.09 -0.49
CA SER A 103 9.87 53.12 -0.14
C SER A 103 8.52 53.81 -0.04
N ALA A 104 7.55 53.40 -0.88
CA ALA A 104 6.15 53.77 -0.75
C ALA A 104 5.37 52.65 -0.04
N PRO A 105 4.32 52.97 0.73
CA PRO A 105 3.72 52.07 1.71
C PRO A 105 2.67 51.15 1.07
N VAL A 106 2.60 49.91 1.56
CA VAL A 106 1.47 49.01 1.34
C VAL A 106 0.22 49.61 2.02
N PRO A 107 -0.94 49.71 1.34
CA PRO A 107 -2.16 50.15 1.97
C PRO A 107 -2.72 49.03 2.86
N THR A 108 -2.68 49.24 4.17
CA THR A 108 -3.48 48.46 5.12
C THR A 108 -4.95 48.90 4.98
N GLY A 109 -5.71 48.19 4.15
CA GLY A 109 -7.17 48.32 4.09
C GLY A 109 -7.79 47.76 5.36
N GLN A 110 -8.30 48.64 6.24
CA GLN A 110 -9.21 48.26 7.31
C GLN A 110 -10.55 47.84 6.71
N VAL A 111 -10.95 46.59 6.88
CA VAL A 111 -12.37 46.21 6.78
C VAL A 111 -13.05 46.70 8.06
N THR A 112 -13.92 47.69 7.90
CA THR A 112 -14.66 48.35 8.98
C THR A 112 -15.95 47.59 9.33
N ASP A 113 -16.13 47.33 10.63
CA ASP A 113 -17.38 47.18 11.40
C ASP A 113 -18.62 46.60 10.70
N GLY A 114 -18.96 45.34 11.02
CA GLY A 114 -20.27 44.77 10.70
C GLY A 114 -20.58 43.36 11.22
N ALA A 115 -19.58 42.49 11.46
CA ALA A 115 -19.81 41.09 11.86
C ALA A 115 -19.58 40.85 13.38
N PRO A 116 -20.38 40.01 14.05
CA PRO A 116 -20.13 39.59 15.43
C PRO A 116 -18.75 38.92 15.56
N ALA A 117 -18.00 39.27 16.61
CA ALA A 117 -16.63 38.80 16.87
C ALA A 117 -16.48 37.27 17.09
N GLU A 118 -17.57 36.50 17.07
CA GLU A 118 -17.57 35.04 17.12
C GLU A 118 -17.39 34.38 15.74
N ILE A 119 -17.76 35.05 14.64
CA ILE A 119 -17.64 34.53 13.26
C ILE A 119 -16.27 34.87 12.65
N ALA A 120 -15.67 35.99 13.05
CA ALA A 120 -14.37 36.42 12.54
C ALA A 120 -13.20 35.52 12.96
N LYS A 121 -13.32 34.80 14.09
CA LYS A 121 -12.25 33.94 14.61
C LYS A 121 -11.99 32.67 13.78
N PRO A 122 -13.00 31.84 13.45
CA PRO A 122 -12.79 30.68 12.59
C PRO A 122 -12.31 31.07 11.19
N LEU A 123 -12.81 32.18 10.62
CA LEU A 123 -12.33 32.70 9.33
C LEU A 123 -10.89 33.22 9.41
N THR A 124 -10.49 33.86 10.50
CA THR A 124 -9.11 34.34 10.72
C THR A 124 -8.13 33.17 10.97
N GLU A 125 -8.55 32.13 11.69
CA GLU A 125 -7.74 30.91 11.87
C GLU A 125 -7.64 30.10 10.57
N ALA A 126 -8.71 29.99 9.77
CA ALA A 126 -8.68 29.39 8.44
C ALA A 126 -7.73 30.15 7.50
N THR A 127 -7.76 31.49 7.52
CA THR A 127 -6.85 32.33 6.71
C THR A 127 -5.39 32.16 7.15
N LYS A 128 -5.15 31.98 8.46
CA LYS A 128 -3.82 31.78 9.03
C LYS A 128 -3.25 30.39 8.74
N HIS A 129 -4.11 29.37 8.70
CA HIS A 129 -3.72 28.03 8.24
C HIS A 129 -3.46 28.00 6.73
N VAL A 130 -4.19 28.78 5.94
CA VAL A 130 -3.87 29.01 4.51
C VAL A 130 -2.53 29.75 4.35
N GLU A 131 -2.23 30.78 5.17
CA GLU A 131 -0.91 31.44 5.17
C GLU A 131 0.24 30.51 5.59
N GLU A 132 0.03 29.63 6.58
CA GLU A 132 1.02 28.63 7.01
C GLU A 132 1.19 27.51 5.96
N ALA A 133 0.11 27.08 5.30
CA ALA A 133 0.14 26.08 4.23
C ALA A 133 0.80 26.61 2.93
N THR A 134 0.68 27.91 2.66
CA THR A 134 1.27 28.58 1.47
C THR A 134 2.65 29.19 1.72
N ALA A 135 3.15 29.14 2.96
CA ALA A 135 4.47 29.65 3.34
C ALA A 135 5.67 29.04 2.57
N PRO A 136 5.65 27.75 2.13
CA PRO A 136 6.73 27.20 1.29
C PRO A 136 6.75 27.76 -0.13
N VAL A 137 5.60 28.14 -0.68
CA VAL A 137 5.40 28.54 -2.09
C VAL A 137 5.63 30.05 -2.31
N THR A 138 5.31 30.87 -1.31
CA THR A 138 5.43 32.34 -1.38
C THR A 138 6.87 32.87 -1.44
N GLY A 139 7.88 32.02 -1.22
CA GLY A 139 9.29 32.41 -1.24
C GLY A 139 9.89 32.67 -2.64
N GLN A 140 9.20 32.29 -3.73
CA GLN A 140 9.75 32.37 -5.10
C GLN A 140 8.88 33.13 -6.12
N ALA A 141 7.64 33.49 -5.79
CA ALA A 141 6.74 34.24 -6.68
C ALA A 141 7.04 35.75 -6.66
N GLY A 142 8.20 36.14 -7.19
CA GLY A 142 8.72 37.50 -7.09
C GLY A 142 9.20 38.10 -8.42
N ALA A 143 8.54 37.83 -9.55
CA ALA A 143 8.82 38.55 -10.79
C ALA A 143 7.59 38.61 -11.70
N ALA A 144 7.00 39.80 -11.84
CA ALA A 144 5.94 40.06 -12.81
C ALA A 144 6.53 40.08 -14.23
N ALA A 145 5.88 39.39 -15.16
CA ALA A 145 6.23 39.40 -16.58
C ALA A 145 4.96 39.46 -17.47
N PRO A 146 5.05 39.99 -18.70
CA PRO A 146 3.90 40.24 -19.56
C PRO A 146 3.48 38.97 -20.32
N ARG A 147 2.17 38.70 -20.38
CA ARG A 147 1.56 37.57 -21.11
C ARG A 147 1.17 37.92 -22.55
N CYS A 148 1.15 36.89 -23.40
CA CYS A 148 0.43 36.84 -24.68
C CYS A 148 -1.09 36.80 -24.43
N ASP A 149 -1.90 37.46 -25.27
CA ASP A 149 -3.35 37.57 -25.06
C ASP A 149 -4.12 36.27 -25.38
N ALA A 150 -5.14 36.02 -24.55
CA ALA A 150 -6.14 34.98 -24.75
C ALA A 150 -7.21 35.45 -25.76
N SER A 151 -7.05 35.06 -27.02
CA SER A 151 -8.13 35.10 -28.01
C SER A 151 -8.03 33.99 -29.08
N GLY A 152 -8.21 32.74 -28.65
CA GLY A 152 -8.74 31.64 -29.48
C GLY A 152 -7.85 31.11 -30.62
N ARG A 153 -7.46 29.84 -30.50
CA ARG A 153 -6.85 28.98 -31.56
C ARG A 153 -5.69 29.61 -32.33
N GLN A 154 -4.53 29.71 -31.69
CA GLN A 154 -3.25 29.61 -32.38
C GLN A 154 -2.16 29.26 -31.37
N GLY A 155 -1.48 28.13 -31.56
CA GLY A 155 -0.34 27.71 -30.75
C GLY A 155 0.76 28.77 -30.75
N CYS A 156 1.41 28.94 -29.60
CA CYS A 156 2.65 29.68 -29.52
C CYS A 156 3.75 28.84 -30.17
N ASP A 157 3.80 28.80 -31.50
CA ASP A 157 4.97 28.30 -32.22
C ASP A 157 6.13 29.28 -31.96
N ASP A 158 7.04 28.93 -31.06
CA ASP A 158 8.32 29.57 -30.80
C ASP A 158 9.36 29.21 -31.88
N GLY A 159 9.00 29.51 -33.14
CA GLY A 159 9.91 29.46 -34.28
C GLY A 159 10.96 30.58 -34.23
N GLY A 160 11.92 30.47 -33.31
CA GLY A 160 13.00 31.43 -33.11
C GLY A 160 14.33 30.74 -32.79
N SER A 161 14.88 30.02 -33.78
CA SER A 161 16.20 29.39 -33.71
C SER A 161 17.33 30.36 -33.32
N ASP A 162 18.26 29.85 -32.51
CA ASP A 162 19.65 30.29 -32.29
C ASP A 162 20.01 30.90 -30.90
N GLY A 163 19.49 30.40 -29.78
CA GLY A 163 19.95 30.78 -28.43
C GLY A 163 20.12 29.59 -27.47
N PRO A 164 21.25 29.44 -26.75
CA PRO A 164 21.56 28.27 -25.90
C PRO A 164 20.77 28.22 -24.57
N LEU A 165 19.64 28.95 -24.46
CA LEU A 165 18.78 29.00 -23.27
C LEU A 165 17.30 29.23 -23.66
N THR A 166 16.97 29.15 -24.96
CA THR A 166 15.59 29.40 -25.44
C THR A 166 14.67 28.22 -25.13
N GLY A 167 13.36 28.48 -25.03
CA GLY A 167 12.37 27.42 -24.85
C GLY A 167 12.24 26.86 -23.43
N ASN A 168 12.97 27.34 -22.43
CA ASN A 168 12.73 26.91 -21.04
C ASN A 168 11.47 27.57 -20.47
N GLN A 169 10.64 26.80 -19.76
CA GLN A 169 9.39 27.26 -19.15
C GLN A 169 9.29 26.87 -17.68
N ILE A 170 8.77 27.78 -16.86
CA ILE A 170 8.38 27.53 -15.48
C ILE A 170 6.89 27.84 -15.36
N ALA A 171 6.09 26.81 -15.09
CA ALA A 171 4.69 26.89 -14.74
C ALA A 171 4.50 26.58 -13.25
N ALA A 172 3.71 27.41 -12.56
CA ALA A 172 3.43 27.20 -11.15
C ALA A 172 2.03 27.72 -10.78
N ASP A 173 1.07 26.81 -10.59
CA ASP A 173 -0.31 27.14 -10.29
C ASP A 173 -0.78 26.64 -8.93
N LEU A 174 -1.54 27.50 -8.26
CA LEU A 174 -2.22 27.19 -7.00
C LEU A 174 -3.68 27.64 -7.11
N VAL A 175 -4.61 26.69 -7.04
CA VAL A 175 -6.05 26.92 -7.14
C VAL A 175 -6.71 26.44 -5.85
N VAL A 176 -7.32 27.36 -5.10
CA VAL A 176 -7.96 27.09 -3.79
C VAL A 176 -9.40 27.60 -3.79
N PRO A 177 -10.35 26.89 -4.42
CA PRO A 177 -11.75 27.27 -4.37
C PRO A 177 -12.32 27.05 -2.98
N ILE A 178 -13.07 28.02 -2.44
CA ILE A 178 -13.71 27.93 -1.13
C ILE A 178 -15.23 28.02 -1.32
N GLN A 179 -15.96 26.95 -0.96
CA GLN A 179 -17.41 26.91 -0.94
C GLN A 179 -17.91 26.80 0.50
N PHE A 180 -18.67 27.80 0.95
CA PHE A 180 -19.31 27.84 2.27
C PHE A 180 -20.82 28.01 2.09
N SER A 181 -21.56 26.90 1.98
CA SER A 181 -22.96 26.93 1.56
C SER A 181 -23.91 26.20 2.50
N ASN A 182 -25.17 26.62 2.52
CA ASN A 182 -26.26 25.88 3.16
C ASN A 182 -26.10 25.62 4.68
N ASN A 183 -25.30 26.41 5.41
CA ASN A 183 -25.05 26.17 6.83
C ASN A 183 -26.06 26.91 7.74
N ALA A 184 -26.57 26.22 8.78
CA ALA A 184 -27.49 26.77 9.78
C ALA A 184 -26.85 26.85 11.16
N ILE A 185 -26.77 28.05 11.77
CA ILE A 185 -26.16 28.27 13.09
C ILE A 185 -27.14 28.94 14.06
N GLY A 186 -27.65 28.21 15.04
CA GLY A 186 -28.55 28.69 16.09
C GLY A 186 -27.84 29.00 17.41
N ILE A 187 -27.66 30.28 17.75
CA ILE A 187 -27.11 30.72 19.04
C ILE A 187 -28.25 31.24 19.92
N LEU A 188 -28.77 30.37 20.79
CA LEU A 188 -29.90 30.64 21.71
C LEU A 188 -31.21 31.03 20.99
N GLY A 189 -31.27 30.90 19.67
CA GLY A 189 -32.42 31.12 18.80
C GLY A 189 -32.31 30.22 17.56
N ASP A 190 -33.37 30.18 16.75
CA ASP A 190 -33.53 29.14 15.74
C ASP A 190 -32.94 29.55 14.38
N ALA A 191 -32.34 28.60 13.67
CA ALA A 191 -31.80 28.75 12.32
C ALA A 191 -32.24 27.57 11.43
N HIS A 192 -32.70 27.86 10.23
CA HIS A 192 -33.17 26.86 9.26
C HIS A 192 -32.73 27.22 7.85
N VAL A 193 -32.19 26.22 7.15
CA VAL A 193 -31.80 26.27 5.74
C VAL A 193 -32.41 25.06 5.03
N GLU A 194 -33.07 25.29 3.90
CA GLU A 194 -33.72 24.24 3.12
C GLU A 194 -33.64 24.49 1.61
N GLY A 195 -33.43 23.42 0.82
CA GLY A 195 -33.60 23.45 -0.64
C GLY A 195 -32.56 24.29 -1.38
N GLY A 196 -31.36 24.46 -0.80
CA GLY A 196 -30.24 25.14 -1.42
C GLY A 196 -29.55 24.29 -2.48
N ASP A 197 -29.09 24.93 -3.55
CA ASP A 197 -28.31 24.30 -4.61
C ASP A 197 -27.11 25.19 -4.91
N SER A 198 -25.92 24.69 -4.56
CA SER A 198 -24.66 25.42 -4.62
C SER A 198 -23.70 24.69 -5.54
N SER A 199 -23.15 25.39 -6.53
CA SER A 199 -22.16 24.81 -7.45
C SER A 199 -21.04 25.80 -7.69
N GLN A 200 -19.79 25.32 -7.54
CA GLN A 200 -18.58 26.07 -7.81
C GLN A 200 -17.71 25.25 -8.78
N SER A 201 -17.32 25.84 -9.92
CA SER A 201 -16.41 25.19 -10.86
C SER A 201 -15.27 26.14 -11.20
N THR A 202 -14.04 25.65 -11.10
CA THR A 202 -12.82 26.40 -11.40
C THR A 202 -11.95 25.57 -12.33
N ASP A 203 -11.68 26.10 -13.52
CA ASP A 203 -10.79 25.49 -14.51
C ASP A 203 -9.65 26.47 -14.80
N ASN A 204 -8.43 26.05 -14.48
CA ASN A 204 -7.19 26.75 -14.77
C ASN A 204 -6.23 25.83 -15.52
N SER A 205 -6.73 25.19 -16.58
CA SER A 205 -5.92 24.30 -17.42
C SER A 205 -5.06 25.05 -18.44
N HIS A 206 -3.83 24.55 -18.66
CA HIS A 206 -2.93 25.01 -19.71
C HIS A 206 -1.98 23.89 -20.12
N GLU A 207 -1.66 23.84 -21.42
CA GLU A 207 -0.69 22.89 -21.96
C GLU A 207 0.68 23.56 -22.11
N ILE A 208 1.73 22.83 -21.79
CA ILE A 208 3.12 23.26 -21.96
C ILE A 208 3.70 22.54 -23.18
N HIS A 209 4.09 23.33 -24.19
CA HIS A 209 4.80 22.81 -25.38
C HIS A 209 6.11 23.57 -25.52
N THR A 210 7.24 22.86 -25.45
CA THR A 210 8.57 23.44 -25.64
C THR A 210 9.44 22.55 -26.52
N SER A 211 10.58 23.07 -26.98
CA SER A 211 11.58 22.27 -27.69
C SER A 211 12.98 22.84 -27.41
N GLY A 212 13.92 21.93 -27.17
CA GLY A 212 15.35 22.15 -27.04
C GLY A 212 16.17 21.31 -28.03
N THR A 213 15.54 20.85 -29.12
CA THR A 213 16.14 19.96 -30.12
C THR A 213 17.43 20.57 -30.69
N GLY A 214 18.56 19.86 -30.55
CA GLY A 214 19.87 20.27 -31.04
C GLY A 214 20.52 21.45 -30.30
N ASP A 215 19.86 22.00 -29.28
CA ASP A 215 20.33 23.12 -28.48
C ASP A 215 20.85 22.66 -27.11
N THR A 216 21.52 23.56 -26.39
CA THR A 216 22.01 23.30 -25.02
C THR A 216 21.09 23.98 -24.01
N LEU A 217 20.77 23.35 -22.87
CA LEU A 217 19.98 23.95 -21.79
C LEU A 217 18.68 24.61 -22.28
N ALA A 218 18.06 24.06 -23.33
CA ALA A 218 16.87 24.59 -23.97
C ALA A 218 15.68 23.64 -23.76
N GLY A 219 14.46 24.14 -23.87
CA GLY A 219 13.26 23.29 -23.77
C GLY A 219 13.02 22.64 -22.40
N ASN A 220 13.69 23.07 -21.32
CA ASN A 220 13.45 22.48 -20.00
C ASN A 220 12.19 23.07 -19.35
N VAL A 221 11.43 22.21 -18.66
CA VAL A 221 10.16 22.58 -18.02
C VAL A 221 10.25 22.34 -16.51
N ILE A 222 9.78 23.32 -15.73
CA ILE A 222 9.36 23.13 -14.35
C ILE A 222 7.85 23.34 -14.31
N ASP A 223 7.09 22.36 -13.84
CA ASP A 223 5.62 22.39 -13.82
C ASP A 223 5.11 22.04 -12.42
N LEU A 224 4.54 23.00 -11.70
CA LEU A 224 4.12 22.82 -10.31
C LEU A 224 2.66 23.22 -10.14
N ASP A 225 1.78 22.23 -10.06
CA ASP A 225 0.34 22.43 -9.98
C ASP A 225 -0.20 21.94 -8.63
N TRP A 226 -1.05 22.76 -8.02
CA TRP A 226 -1.75 22.42 -6.78
C TRP A 226 -3.21 22.86 -6.80
N ALA A 227 -4.13 21.91 -6.74
CA ALA A 227 -5.54 22.14 -6.45
C ALA A 227 -5.90 21.73 -5.01
N ALA A 228 -6.46 22.65 -4.25
CA ALA A 228 -6.85 22.42 -2.86
C ALA A 228 -8.21 23.07 -2.53
N PRO A 229 -9.33 22.58 -3.11
CA PRO A 229 -10.63 23.13 -2.80
C PRO A 229 -11.04 22.84 -1.35
N ILE A 230 -11.84 23.75 -0.79
CA ILE A 230 -12.39 23.67 0.56
C ILE A 230 -13.91 23.76 0.46
N GLN A 231 -14.60 22.72 0.90
CA GLN A 231 -16.06 22.65 0.96
C GLN A 231 -16.53 22.56 2.41
N VAL A 232 -17.39 23.49 2.82
CA VAL A 232 -18.06 23.49 4.12
C VAL A 232 -19.54 23.72 3.88
N ALA A 233 -20.26 22.62 3.72
CA ALA A 233 -21.64 22.65 3.27
C ALA A 233 -22.62 21.92 4.18
N ASN A 234 -23.87 22.36 4.16
CA ASN A 234 -25.02 21.63 4.71
C ASN A 234 -24.94 21.33 6.22
N ASN A 235 -24.13 22.05 7.00
CA ASN A 235 -23.95 21.79 8.44
C ASN A 235 -25.01 22.49 9.30
N ALA A 236 -25.33 21.90 10.45
CA ALA A 236 -26.21 22.47 11.48
C ALA A 236 -25.52 22.57 12.84
N GLY A 237 -25.52 23.76 13.45
CA GLY A 237 -24.89 24.01 14.75
C GLY A 237 -25.80 24.76 15.72
N ALA A 238 -25.99 24.24 16.94
CA ALA A 238 -26.90 24.83 17.94
C ALA A 238 -26.26 25.01 19.33
N ILE A 239 -26.48 26.17 19.96
CA ILE A 239 -26.16 26.45 21.37
C ILE A 239 -27.39 27.06 22.06
N GLY A 240 -28.24 26.20 22.62
CA GLY A 240 -29.43 26.55 23.40
C GLY A 240 -30.63 27.03 22.59
N GLY A 241 -30.70 26.70 21.29
CA GLY A 241 -31.80 26.89 20.35
C GLY A 241 -31.86 25.71 19.35
N ASP A 242 -32.59 25.85 18.23
CA ASP A 242 -32.69 24.79 17.21
C ASP A 242 -31.99 25.19 15.89
N ALA A 243 -31.19 24.31 15.30
CA ALA A 243 -30.54 24.52 13.99
C ALA A 243 -30.88 23.37 13.04
N SER A 244 -31.23 23.67 11.78
CA SER A 244 -31.54 22.65 10.78
C SER A 244 -31.08 23.02 9.37
N SER A 245 -30.44 22.05 8.70
CA SER A 245 -30.01 22.12 7.29
C SER A 245 -30.62 20.91 6.56
N THR A 246 -31.50 21.13 5.59
CA THR A 246 -32.28 20.03 5.00
C THR A 246 -32.40 20.09 3.47
N ASN A 247 -32.31 18.96 2.78
CA ASN A 247 -32.54 18.84 1.34
C ASN A 247 -31.68 19.80 0.48
N ASN A 248 -30.38 19.87 0.76
CA ASN A 248 -29.45 20.79 0.12
C ASN A 248 -28.44 20.06 -0.78
N ASN A 249 -27.96 20.73 -1.83
CA ASN A 249 -26.89 20.24 -2.71
C ASN A 249 -25.69 21.20 -2.71
N ALA A 250 -24.48 20.66 -2.75
CA ALA A 250 -23.23 21.40 -2.81
C ALA A 250 -22.20 20.67 -3.68
N ASP A 251 -21.89 21.23 -4.85
CA ASP A 251 -20.93 20.66 -5.81
C ASP A 251 -19.72 21.57 -5.97
N GLN A 252 -18.52 20.99 -6.01
CA GLN A 252 -17.27 21.72 -6.24
C GLN A 252 -16.36 20.98 -7.21
N ASP A 253 -16.05 21.59 -8.36
CA ASP A 253 -15.16 21.04 -9.39
C ASP A 253 -13.94 21.94 -9.56
N THR A 254 -12.74 21.38 -9.45
CA THR A 254 -11.48 22.12 -9.57
C THR A 254 -10.51 21.38 -10.49
N THR A 255 -10.08 22.04 -11.56
CA THR A 255 -9.02 21.55 -12.45
C THR A 255 -7.93 22.61 -12.58
N THR A 256 -6.66 22.21 -12.49
CA THR A 256 -5.51 23.09 -12.73
C THR A 256 -4.38 22.34 -13.44
N GLY A 257 -3.57 23.05 -14.23
CA GLY A 257 -2.43 22.45 -14.94
C GLY A 257 -2.78 21.83 -16.29
N GLY A 258 -1.91 20.97 -16.81
CA GLY A 258 -2.20 20.24 -18.03
C GLY A 258 -1.01 19.47 -18.59
N ASP A 259 -1.12 19.03 -19.84
CA ASP A 259 -0.10 18.20 -20.47
C ASP A 259 1.20 18.98 -20.71
N VAL A 260 2.32 18.33 -20.39
CA VAL A 260 3.67 18.79 -20.70
C VAL A 260 4.21 18.00 -21.88
N THR A 261 4.61 18.68 -22.94
CA THR A 261 5.35 18.11 -24.07
C THR A 261 6.61 18.92 -24.31
N THR A 262 7.76 18.25 -24.30
CA THR A 262 9.03 18.84 -24.73
C THR A 262 9.87 17.88 -25.56
N ASP A 263 10.94 18.37 -26.16
CA ASP A 263 11.85 17.59 -26.99
C ASP A 263 13.28 18.10 -26.77
N GLY A 264 14.15 17.25 -26.25
CA GLY A 264 15.57 17.47 -26.01
C GLY A 264 16.49 16.68 -26.96
N SER A 265 15.95 16.12 -28.03
CA SER A 265 16.70 15.30 -28.99
C SER A 265 17.90 16.04 -29.56
N ASP A 266 19.03 15.36 -29.81
CA ASP A 266 20.31 15.96 -30.23
C ASP A 266 20.89 17.03 -29.27
N GLY A 267 20.23 17.30 -28.13
CA GLY A 267 20.53 18.41 -27.23
C GLY A 267 21.49 18.06 -26.09
N VAL A 268 21.89 19.06 -25.31
CA VAL A 268 22.68 18.86 -24.08
C VAL A 268 21.97 19.52 -22.90
N LEU A 269 21.54 18.72 -21.92
CA LEU A 269 20.73 19.18 -20.80
C LEU A 269 19.47 19.92 -21.27
N SER A 270 18.85 19.41 -22.33
CA SER A 270 17.68 20.01 -22.98
C SER A 270 16.45 19.10 -22.84
N GLY A 271 15.25 19.67 -22.87
CA GLY A 271 14.02 18.88 -22.79
C GLY A 271 13.80 18.16 -21.45
N ASN A 272 14.46 18.56 -20.37
CA ASN A 272 14.22 17.94 -19.06
C ASN A 272 12.97 18.52 -18.41
N VAL A 273 12.22 17.69 -17.68
CA VAL A 273 10.99 18.07 -16.99
C VAL A 273 11.12 17.81 -15.49
N LEU A 274 10.75 18.79 -14.67
CA LEU A 274 10.51 18.62 -13.24
C LEU A 274 9.05 18.98 -12.95
N ALA A 275 8.23 18.01 -12.57
CA ALA A 275 6.80 18.19 -12.35
C ALA A 275 6.35 17.84 -10.91
N GLY A 276 5.37 18.57 -10.41
CA GLY A 276 4.68 18.27 -9.14
C GLY A 276 3.20 18.55 -9.30
N HIS A 277 2.36 17.54 -9.09
CA HIS A 277 0.92 17.62 -9.36
C HIS A 277 0.13 17.22 -8.12
N TRP A 278 -0.56 18.14 -7.46
CA TRP A 278 -1.13 17.90 -6.14
C TRP A 278 -2.64 18.21 -6.05
N ALA A 279 -3.43 17.21 -5.65
CA ALA A 279 -4.87 17.33 -5.43
C ALA A 279 -5.19 17.03 -3.94
N THR A 280 -5.53 18.05 -3.16
CA THR A 280 -5.74 17.93 -1.71
C THR A 280 -7.02 18.64 -1.24
N PRO A 281 -8.21 18.17 -1.65
CA PRO A 281 -9.46 18.80 -1.25
C PRO A 281 -9.76 18.59 0.25
N LEU A 282 -10.47 19.54 0.85
CA LEU A 282 -10.92 19.51 2.24
C LEU A 282 -12.45 19.57 2.29
N GLN A 283 -13.09 18.59 2.93
CA GLN A 283 -14.54 18.56 3.13
C GLN A 283 -14.93 18.57 4.62
N PHE A 284 -15.90 19.41 4.95
CA PHE A 284 -16.60 19.40 6.23
C PHE A 284 -18.09 19.57 5.99
N ASN A 285 -18.76 18.47 5.64
CA ASN A 285 -20.11 18.52 5.10
C ASN A 285 -21.11 17.73 5.95
N ASN A 286 -22.37 18.17 5.90
CA ASN A 286 -23.48 17.40 6.44
C ASN A 286 -23.33 17.07 7.94
N ASN A 287 -22.70 17.93 8.75
CA ASN A 287 -22.48 17.66 10.18
C ASN A 287 -23.52 18.37 11.07
N ALA A 288 -23.83 17.75 12.22
CA ALA A 288 -24.71 18.31 13.25
C ALA A 288 -24.00 18.44 14.61
N ALA A 289 -24.09 19.61 15.26
CA ALA A 289 -23.47 19.84 16.55
C ALA A 289 -24.36 20.64 17.53
N ALA A 290 -24.63 20.10 18.72
CA ALA A 290 -25.47 20.72 19.73
C ALA A 290 -24.77 20.87 21.10
N GLY A 291 -24.47 22.10 21.52
CA GLY A 291 -24.04 22.43 22.89
C GLY A 291 -25.20 22.61 23.89
N GLY A 292 -26.44 22.57 23.37
CA GLY A 292 -27.69 22.99 23.99
C GLY A 292 -28.78 23.01 22.92
N GLY A 293 -29.99 22.48 23.16
CA GLY A 293 -31.07 22.49 22.15
C GLY A 293 -30.97 21.33 21.14
N SER A 294 -31.31 21.58 19.86
CA SER A 294 -31.34 20.58 18.78
C SER A 294 -30.55 21.03 17.54
N ALA A 295 -29.75 20.15 16.94
CA ALA A 295 -29.12 20.38 15.63
C ALA A 295 -29.45 19.22 14.68
N GLU A 296 -29.85 19.52 13.45
CA GLU A 296 -30.33 18.53 12.47
C GLU A 296 -29.72 18.78 11.08
N ALA A 297 -29.10 17.77 10.48
CA ALA A 297 -28.67 17.79 9.08
C ALA A 297 -29.35 16.62 8.33
N ASP A 298 -30.13 16.90 7.28
CA ASP A 298 -30.95 15.86 6.63
C ASP A 298 -30.99 15.98 5.10
N GLY A 299 -30.96 14.84 4.40
CA GLY A 299 -31.37 14.75 2.99
C GLY A 299 -30.49 15.49 1.99
N SER A 300 -29.21 15.68 2.27
CA SER A 300 -28.31 16.57 1.54
C SER A 300 -27.16 15.82 0.86
N SER A 301 -26.72 16.34 -0.30
CA SER A 301 -25.61 15.81 -1.09
C SER A 301 -24.43 16.80 -1.12
N SER A 302 -23.21 16.26 -1.13
CA SER A 302 -22.00 17.06 -1.30
C SER A 302 -20.97 16.32 -2.15
N ASP A 303 -20.57 16.92 -3.27
CA ASP A 303 -19.56 16.38 -4.18
C ASP A 303 -18.38 17.35 -4.33
N SER A 304 -17.16 16.82 -4.35
CA SER A 304 -15.97 17.58 -4.68
C SER A 304 -15.04 16.79 -5.60
N GLN A 305 -14.78 17.32 -6.79
CA GLN A 305 -13.86 16.73 -7.76
C GLN A 305 -12.66 17.65 -7.95
N THR A 306 -11.47 17.06 -7.88
CA THR A 306 -10.22 17.80 -7.94
C THR A 306 -9.23 17.12 -8.88
N GLN A 307 -8.72 17.84 -9.87
CA GLN A 307 -7.69 17.40 -10.79
C GLN A 307 -6.55 18.41 -10.82
N SER A 308 -5.33 17.91 -10.74
CA SER A 308 -4.11 18.73 -10.80
C SER A 308 -3.11 18.11 -11.75
N GLY A 309 -2.59 18.90 -12.68
CA GLY A 309 -1.58 18.48 -13.65
C GLY A 309 -2.13 17.70 -14.85
N GLY A 310 -1.22 17.27 -15.71
CA GLY A 310 -1.51 16.43 -16.88
C GLY A 310 -0.42 15.37 -17.08
N SER A 311 -0.31 14.86 -18.30
CA SER A 311 0.70 13.85 -18.67
C SER A 311 2.02 14.50 -19.11
N ILE A 312 3.15 13.81 -18.95
CA ILE A 312 4.51 14.34 -19.24
C ILE A 312 5.22 13.60 -20.37
N ALA A 313 5.29 14.22 -21.54
CA ALA A 313 6.01 13.74 -22.72
C ALA A 313 7.34 14.47 -22.89
N THR A 314 8.43 13.72 -23.01
CA THR A 314 9.69 14.28 -23.51
C THR A 314 10.44 13.31 -24.40
N ASP A 315 11.47 13.80 -25.08
CA ASP A 315 12.41 13.01 -25.89
C ASP A 315 13.83 13.50 -25.60
N GLY A 316 14.78 12.59 -25.52
CA GLY A 316 16.19 12.83 -25.24
C GLY A 316 17.10 12.02 -26.15
N ALA A 317 16.56 11.47 -27.24
CA ALA A 317 17.31 10.69 -28.23
C ALA A 317 18.52 11.46 -28.77
N ASP A 318 19.64 10.77 -29.01
CA ASP A 318 20.91 11.37 -29.48
C ASP A 318 21.49 12.47 -28.53
N GLY A 319 20.90 12.66 -27.35
CA GLY A 319 21.23 13.77 -26.43
C GLY A 319 22.25 13.43 -25.35
N VAL A 320 22.64 14.44 -24.55
CA VAL A 320 23.46 14.27 -23.34
C VAL A 320 22.78 14.91 -22.14
N GLY A 321 22.28 14.09 -21.22
CA GLY A 321 21.54 14.58 -20.05
C GLY A 321 20.21 15.24 -20.43
N SER A 322 19.63 14.86 -21.56
CA SER A 322 18.41 15.46 -22.11
C SER A 322 17.19 14.57 -21.85
N GLY A 323 15.98 15.11 -21.97
CA GLY A 323 14.76 14.30 -21.89
C GLY A 323 14.56 13.57 -20.55
N ASN A 324 15.19 13.99 -19.46
CA ASN A 324 14.98 13.37 -18.15
C ASN A 324 13.74 13.96 -17.48
N VAL A 325 12.99 13.12 -16.77
CA VAL A 325 11.79 13.50 -16.03
C VAL A 325 11.97 13.21 -14.54
N GLY A 326 11.66 14.19 -13.71
CA GLY A 326 11.33 13.96 -12.31
C GLY A 326 9.91 14.43 -12.05
N ALA A 327 9.00 13.56 -11.65
CA ALA A 327 7.59 13.92 -11.41
C ALA A 327 7.12 13.43 -10.04
N GLY A 328 6.24 14.17 -9.37
CA GLY A 328 5.74 13.79 -8.04
C GLY A 328 4.26 14.09 -7.86
N PRO A 329 3.36 13.23 -8.37
CA PRO A 329 1.92 13.39 -8.19
C PRO A 329 1.46 12.97 -6.78
N LEU A 330 0.51 13.72 -6.20
CA LEU A 330 -0.12 13.43 -4.90
C LEU A 330 -1.63 13.66 -4.96
N ALA A 331 -2.41 12.70 -4.46
CA ALA A 331 -3.85 12.84 -4.23
C ALA A 331 -4.16 12.49 -2.77
N THR A 332 -4.48 13.49 -1.94
CA THR A 332 -4.78 13.30 -0.50
C THR A 332 -5.92 14.18 0.00
N PRO A 333 -7.20 13.81 -0.24
CA PRO A 333 -8.36 14.45 0.37
C PRO A 333 -8.39 14.26 1.89
N LEU A 334 -8.93 15.26 2.59
CA LEU A 334 -9.35 15.13 3.99
C LEU A 334 -10.84 15.44 4.11
N ALA A 335 -11.61 14.56 4.74
CA ALA A 335 -13.05 14.74 4.89
C ALA A 335 -13.54 14.41 6.30
N LEU A 336 -14.45 15.24 6.83
CA LEU A 336 -15.21 14.95 8.05
C LEU A 336 -16.69 15.20 7.77
N ASN A 337 -17.40 14.13 7.49
CA ASN A 337 -18.74 14.18 6.94
C ASN A 337 -19.75 13.45 7.84
N ASN A 338 -21.03 13.80 7.73
CA ASN A 338 -22.13 13.10 8.38
C ASN A 338 -21.94 12.82 9.89
N SER A 339 -21.31 13.73 10.63
CA SER A 339 -20.98 13.53 12.04
C SER A 339 -21.94 14.29 12.96
N ALA A 340 -22.27 13.69 14.11
CA ALA A 340 -23.19 14.24 15.10
C ALA A 340 -22.54 14.35 16.50
N GLY A 341 -22.54 15.55 17.08
CA GLY A 341 -21.95 15.81 18.40
C GLY A 341 -22.90 16.52 19.35
N SER A 342 -23.10 16.00 20.57
CA SER A 342 -23.97 16.62 21.58
C SER A 342 -23.32 16.73 22.96
N TRP A 343 -23.41 17.91 23.58
CA TRP A 343 -23.06 18.07 25.01
C TRP A 343 -24.28 17.92 25.91
N ILE A 344 -25.23 18.87 25.81
CA ILE A 344 -26.51 18.87 26.55
C ILE A 344 -27.64 19.12 25.55
N GLY A 345 -28.06 18.12 24.79
CA GLY A 345 -29.07 18.31 23.74
C GLY A 345 -29.23 17.11 22.84
N LYS A 346 -29.71 17.36 21.63
CA LYS A 346 -29.92 16.38 20.56
C LYS A 346 -29.20 16.87 19.28
N ALA A 347 -28.43 16.00 18.64
CA ALA A 347 -27.74 16.27 17.39
C ALA A 347 -27.93 15.08 16.46
N ASP A 348 -28.40 15.33 15.25
CA ASP A 348 -28.75 14.28 14.30
C ASP A 348 -28.27 14.69 12.91
N SER A 349 -27.64 13.74 12.23
CA SER A 349 -27.30 13.84 10.82
C SER A 349 -27.74 12.56 10.14
N HIS A 350 -28.53 12.62 9.08
CA HIS A 350 -29.02 11.41 8.40
C HIS A 350 -29.45 11.67 6.94
N ASN A 351 -29.61 10.60 6.17
CA ASN A 351 -29.99 10.63 4.76
C ASN A 351 -29.03 11.49 3.90
N GLN A 352 -27.72 11.31 4.06
CA GLN A 352 -26.67 12.13 3.45
C GLN A 352 -25.84 11.36 2.41
N GLU A 353 -25.41 12.04 1.35
CA GLU A 353 -24.49 11.50 0.34
C GLU A 353 -23.25 12.41 0.24
N ASN A 354 -22.07 11.82 0.33
CA ASN A 354 -20.80 12.56 0.22
C ASN A 354 -19.88 11.86 -0.79
N SER A 355 -19.26 12.64 -1.66
CA SER A 355 -18.27 12.15 -2.61
C SER A 355 -17.08 13.11 -2.67
N VAL A 356 -15.87 12.56 -2.70
CA VAL A 356 -14.66 13.30 -2.96
C VAL A 356 -13.76 12.54 -3.92
N SER A 357 -13.38 13.18 -5.03
CA SER A 357 -12.37 12.66 -5.95
C SER A 357 -11.17 13.59 -6.04
N ALA A 358 -9.97 12.99 -6.04
CA ALA A 358 -8.72 13.72 -6.15
C ALA A 358 -7.76 12.98 -7.09
N THR A 359 -7.33 13.67 -8.15
CA THR A 359 -6.42 13.12 -9.15
C THR A 359 -5.20 14.03 -9.28
N GLY A 360 -4.02 13.48 -8.96
CA GLY A 360 -2.71 14.08 -9.23
C GLY A 360 -2.09 13.46 -10.49
N GLY A 361 -1.90 14.26 -11.52
CA GLY A 361 -1.41 13.85 -12.82
C GLY A 361 -2.51 13.38 -13.78
N GLY A 362 -2.25 13.50 -15.08
CA GLY A 362 -3.16 13.05 -16.14
C GLY A 362 -2.52 11.98 -17.02
N THR A 363 -3.33 11.29 -17.84
CA THR A 363 -2.82 10.24 -18.73
C THR A 363 -2.95 10.63 -20.19
N ARG A 364 -2.07 10.04 -21.02
CA ARG A 364 -2.22 10.03 -22.48
C ARG A 364 -2.03 8.61 -23.03
N PRO A 365 -2.53 8.31 -24.23
CA PRO A 365 -2.25 7.03 -24.88
C PRO A 365 -0.74 6.83 -25.08
N GLY A 366 -0.17 5.80 -24.48
CA GLY A 366 1.23 5.44 -24.56
C GLY A 366 1.48 4.17 -25.38
N MET A 367 2.53 3.42 -25.02
CA MET A 367 2.91 2.18 -25.70
C MET A 367 1.75 1.17 -25.66
N ASN A 368 1.41 0.58 -26.80
CA ASN A 368 0.31 -0.39 -26.94
C ASN A 368 -1.07 0.13 -26.47
N ASP A 369 -1.33 1.43 -26.63
CA ASP A 369 -2.56 2.10 -26.17
C ASP A 369 -2.77 1.99 -24.65
N ILE A 370 -1.69 1.86 -23.87
CA ILE A 370 -1.72 1.90 -22.39
C ILE A 370 -1.72 3.36 -21.94
N ASP A 371 -2.69 3.74 -21.10
CA ASP A 371 -2.78 5.08 -20.52
C ASP A 371 -1.54 5.35 -19.65
N THR A 372 -0.78 6.38 -20.04
CA THR A 372 0.57 6.66 -19.54
C THR A 372 0.62 8.07 -18.94
N TYR A 373 1.13 8.16 -17.71
CA TYR A 373 1.41 9.43 -17.04
C TYR A 373 2.68 10.06 -17.61
N THR A 374 3.80 9.32 -17.62
CA THR A 374 5.09 9.80 -18.11
C THR A 374 5.66 8.93 -19.21
N GLN A 375 6.18 9.58 -20.26
CA GLN A 375 6.82 8.90 -21.37
C GLN A 375 8.05 9.70 -21.82
N THR A 376 9.19 9.03 -21.94
CA THR A 376 10.42 9.65 -22.47
C THR A 376 11.24 8.68 -23.31
N ASN A 377 12.16 9.18 -24.13
CA ASN A 377 13.09 8.38 -24.92
C ASN A 377 14.53 8.86 -24.67
N GLY A 378 15.47 7.93 -24.51
CA GLY A 378 16.90 8.17 -24.37
C GLY A 378 17.75 7.31 -25.33
N ASP A 379 17.22 6.93 -26.48
CA ASP A 379 17.93 6.11 -27.48
C ASP A 379 19.18 6.85 -28.02
N ASP A 380 20.23 6.11 -28.37
CA ASP A 380 21.50 6.64 -28.91
C ASP A 380 22.16 7.74 -28.03
N SER A 381 21.80 7.83 -26.74
CA SER A 381 22.11 8.99 -25.88
C SER A 381 23.13 8.72 -24.77
N VAL A 382 23.46 9.75 -23.98
CA VAL A 382 24.23 9.64 -22.72
C VAL A 382 23.46 10.25 -21.56
N LEU A 383 23.06 9.44 -20.59
CA LEU A 383 22.29 9.89 -19.40
C LEU A 383 21.01 10.66 -19.75
N SER A 384 20.35 10.32 -20.86
CA SER A 384 19.09 10.94 -21.29
C SER A 384 17.91 9.98 -21.12
N GLY A 385 16.69 10.50 -21.10
CA GLY A 385 15.49 9.66 -21.01
C GLY A 385 15.35 8.91 -19.67
N ASN A 386 15.86 9.46 -18.56
CA ASN A 386 15.67 8.82 -17.25
C ASN A 386 14.42 9.37 -16.54
N ILE A 387 13.72 8.53 -15.79
CA ILE A 387 12.51 8.87 -15.03
C ILE A 387 12.76 8.64 -13.54
N VAL A 388 12.33 9.59 -12.69
CA VAL A 388 12.26 9.44 -11.23
C VAL A 388 10.90 9.91 -10.73
N GLU A 389 10.10 9.01 -10.17
CA GLU A 389 8.70 9.24 -9.84
C GLU A 389 8.32 8.67 -8.47
N PRO A 390 8.08 9.54 -7.48
CA PRO A 390 7.32 9.16 -6.29
C PRO A 390 5.86 9.61 -6.41
N GLU A 391 4.93 8.66 -6.43
CA GLU A 391 3.49 8.91 -6.42
C GLU A 391 2.87 8.65 -5.05
N GLY A 392 1.83 9.41 -4.69
CA GLY A 392 1.09 9.20 -3.45
C GLY A 392 -0.41 9.32 -3.62
N ALA A 393 -1.16 8.28 -3.27
CA ALA A 393 -2.63 8.29 -3.18
C ALA A 393 -3.06 7.86 -1.76
N GLY A 394 -4.22 8.33 -1.33
CA GLY A 394 -4.78 8.00 -0.02
C GLY A 394 -5.63 9.14 0.51
N ASN A 395 -6.22 8.98 1.68
CA ASN A 395 -7.15 9.95 2.24
C ASN A 395 -7.07 9.97 3.77
N GLY A 396 -7.66 11.01 4.36
CA GLY A 396 -7.95 11.07 5.78
C GLY A 396 -9.43 11.38 5.98
N THR A 397 -10.25 10.34 6.19
CA THR A 397 -11.71 10.50 6.24
C THR A 397 -12.27 10.11 7.61
N GLY A 398 -13.28 10.86 8.03
CA GLY A 398 -14.17 10.46 9.10
C GLY A 398 -15.61 10.64 8.66
N HIS A 399 -16.43 9.61 8.86
CA HIS A 399 -17.81 9.60 8.39
C HIS A 399 -18.72 8.93 9.43
N GLY A 400 -19.92 9.45 9.67
CA GLY A 400 -20.86 8.78 10.58
C GLY A 400 -20.33 8.66 12.02
N ILE A 401 -19.81 9.76 12.60
CA ILE A 401 -19.29 9.76 13.98
C ILE A 401 -20.32 10.40 14.92
N ALA A 402 -20.85 9.63 15.87
CA ALA A 402 -21.80 10.09 16.88
C ALA A 402 -21.15 10.16 18.28
N GLY A 403 -21.21 11.32 18.94
CA GLY A 403 -20.59 11.55 20.24
C GLY A 403 -21.47 12.31 21.24
N THR A 404 -21.63 11.80 22.46
CA THR A 404 -22.42 12.48 23.50
C THR A 404 -21.79 12.52 24.89
N TRP A 405 -21.99 13.66 25.60
CA TRP A 405 -21.64 13.79 27.02
C TRP A 405 -22.83 13.57 27.97
N ILE A 406 -23.87 14.42 27.91
CA ILE A 406 -25.16 14.33 28.65
C ILE A 406 -26.29 14.64 27.66
N GLY A 407 -26.53 13.77 26.67
CA GLY A 407 -27.49 14.01 25.57
C GLY A 407 -27.64 12.83 24.61
N THR A 408 -28.22 13.09 23.43
CA THR A 408 -28.33 12.12 22.33
C THR A 408 -27.58 12.64 21.10
N ALA A 409 -26.88 11.75 20.41
CA ALA A 409 -26.27 12.02 19.10
C ALA A 409 -26.59 10.85 18.16
N ALA A 410 -27.01 11.13 16.94
CA ALA A 410 -27.30 10.14 15.91
C ALA A 410 -26.64 10.54 14.60
N ALA A 411 -25.83 9.66 14.01
CA ALA A 411 -25.16 9.89 12.74
C ALA A 411 -25.49 8.74 11.79
N GLY A 412 -26.27 9.01 10.74
CA GLY A 412 -26.64 8.05 9.70
C GLY A 412 -27.72 7.02 10.05
N THR A 413 -28.42 7.15 11.17
CA THR A 413 -29.38 6.13 11.65
C THR A 413 -30.68 6.03 10.84
N GLU A 414 -30.92 6.92 9.87
CA GLU A 414 -32.07 6.91 8.97
C GLU A 414 -31.66 7.21 7.52
N GLY A 415 -32.29 6.56 6.55
CA GLY A 415 -32.03 6.80 5.12
C GLY A 415 -30.70 6.26 4.61
N THR A 416 -30.26 6.70 3.43
CA THR A 416 -28.97 6.33 2.84
C THR A 416 -27.89 7.26 3.39
N ASN A 417 -26.77 6.73 3.85
CA ASN A 417 -25.69 7.49 4.45
C ASN A 417 -24.35 7.04 3.90
N SER A 418 -24.00 7.55 2.72
CA SER A 418 -22.82 7.10 1.98
C SER A 418 -21.71 8.15 1.98
N ASN A 419 -20.48 7.64 1.93
CA ASN A 419 -19.27 8.40 1.69
C ASN A 419 -18.40 7.67 0.67
N GLU A 420 -18.12 8.32 -0.46
CA GLU A 420 -17.25 7.81 -1.51
C GLU A 420 -15.96 8.64 -1.57
N THR A 421 -14.81 7.97 -1.65
CA THR A 421 -13.51 8.60 -1.87
C THR A 421 -12.77 7.90 -3.00
N ASP A 422 -12.36 8.65 -4.03
CA ASP A 422 -11.55 8.15 -5.14
C ASP A 422 -10.26 8.99 -5.24
N THR A 423 -9.11 8.35 -5.08
CA THR A 423 -7.81 9.03 -5.12
C THR A 423 -6.89 8.37 -6.12
N LYS A 424 -6.35 9.16 -7.05
CA LYS A 424 -5.45 8.68 -8.11
C LYS A 424 -4.21 9.54 -8.18
N ALA A 425 -3.02 8.92 -8.20
CA ALA A 425 -1.77 9.63 -8.37
C ALA A 425 -0.86 8.91 -9.37
N GLY A 426 -0.49 9.61 -10.45
CA GLY A 426 0.28 9.03 -11.54
C GLY A 426 -0.50 7.95 -12.31
N ALA A 427 0.22 7.17 -13.11
CA ALA A 427 -0.31 6.04 -13.88
C ALA A 427 0.87 5.18 -14.39
N PHE A 428 0.77 4.65 -15.60
CA PHE A 428 1.85 3.89 -16.21
C PHE A 428 2.98 4.82 -16.66
N SER A 429 4.23 4.42 -16.51
CA SER A 429 5.39 5.18 -16.98
C SER A 429 6.27 4.35 -17.91
N ASN A 430 6.76 4.95 -18.98
CA ASN A 430 7.63 4.23 -19.91
C ASN A 430 8.80 5.05 -20.45
N THR A 431 9.90 4.34 -20.73
CA THR A 431 11.03 4.92 -21.44
C THR A 431 11.80 3.93 -22.31
N SER A 432 12.81 4.40 -23.02
CA SER A 432 13.80 3.60 -23.73
C SER A 432 15.17 4.25 -23.63
N GLY A 433 16.21 3.44 -23.74
CA GLY A 433 17.61 3.83 -23.74
C GLY A 433 18.40 2.88 -24.61
N ASP A 434 17.82 2.53 -25.77
CA ASP A 434 18.46 1.62 -26.72
C ASP A 434 19.73 2.30 -27.27
N GLU A 435 20.79 1.52 -27.49
CA GLU A 435 22.12 2.01 -27.90
C GLU A 435 22.75 3.09 -26.98
N SER A 436 22.20 3.32 -25.79
CA SER A 436 22.58 4.45 -24.92
C SER A 436 23.70 4.13 -23.91
N VAL A 437 24.23 5.18 -23.27
CA VAL A 437 25.10 5.08 -22.08
C VAL A 437 24.37 5.68 -20.88
N GLY A 438 23.75 4.81 -20.07
CA GLY A 438 23.00 5.20 -18.88
C GLY A 438 21.71 5.97 -19.18
N GLY A 439 21.12 5.80 -20.38
CA GLY A 439 19.80 6.34 -20.70
C GLY A 439 18.67 5.36 -20.37
N GLY A 440 17.42 5.84 -20.36
CA GLY A 440 16.26 4.98 -20.17
C GLY A 440 16.13 4.34 -18.77
N ASN A 441 16.77 4.86 -17.72
CA ASN A 441 16.60 4.29 -16.37
C ASN A 441 15.38 4.86 -15.67
N MET A 442 14.69 4.04 -14.88
CA MET A 442 13.51 4.42 -14.11
C MET A 442 13.69 4.12 -12.63
N VAL A 443 13.24 5.05 -11.79
CA VAL A 443 13.07 4.86 -10.36
C VAL A 443 11.65 5.27 -10.01
N ASP A 444 10.87 4.32 -9.51
CA ASP A 444 9.44 4.46 -9.26
C ASP A 444 9.10 3.95 -7.85
N ALA A 445 8.29 4.70 -7.10
CA ALA A 445 7.99 4.39 -5.69
C ALA A 445 6.58 4.84 -5.28
N PRO A 446 5.52 4.23 -5.84
CA PRO A 446 4.17 4.64 -5.57
C PRO A 446 3.71 4.19 -4.18
N VAL A 447 2.93 5.04 -3.52
CA VAL A 447 2.39 4.78 -2.17
C VAL A 447 0.88 5.02 -2.15
N ALA A 448 0.10 3.99 -1.84
CA ALA A 448 -1.34 4.09 -1.60
C ALA A 448 -1.66 3.78 -0.12
N LEU A 449 -2.15 4.78 0.62
CA LEU A 449 -2.38 4.66 2.08
C LEU A 449 -3.58 5.48 2.58
N PRO A 450 -4.82 4.99 2.43
CA PRO A 450 -5.99 5.53 3.12
C PRO A 450 -5.95 5.38 4.64
N VAL A 451 -6.49 6.37 5.35
CA VAL A 451 -6.64 6.39 6.82
C VAL A 451 -8.04 6.84 7.21
N GLU A 452 -8.82 5.97 7.86
CA GLU A 452 -10.27 6.18 8.00
C GLU A 452 -10.81 5.83 9.39
N ALA A 453 -11.86 6.54 9.81
CA ALA A 453 -12.64 6.19 10.98
C ALA A 453 -14.13 6.51 10.79
N PHE A 454 -15.00 5.50 10.81
CA PHE A 454 -16.41 5.71 10.50
C PHE A 454 -17.37 4.78 11.25
N GLY A 455 -18.66 5.11 11.29
CA GLY A 455 -19.65 4.32 12.03
C GLY A 455 -19.31 4.19 13.52
N VAL A 456 -18.93 5.29 14.17
CA VAL A 456 -18.45 5.30 15.56
C VAL A 456 -19.47 5.97 16.50
N GLY A 457 -20.07 5.20 17.40
CA GLY A 457 -20.99 5.67 18.43
C GLY A 457 -20.35 5.69 19.82
N GLY A 458 -20.08 6.88 20.36
CA GLY A 458 -19.43 7.08 21.66
C GLY A 458 -20.28 7.84 22.68
N SER A 459 -20.58 7.23 23.84
CA SER A 459 -21.34 7.90 24.90
C SER A 459 -20.66 7.92 26.28
N TRP A 460 -20.76 9.07 26.97
CA TRP A 460 -20.38 9.18 28.38
C TRP A 460 -21.58 8.97 29.31
N ILE A 461 -22.61 9.82 29.20
CA ILE A 461 -23.94 9.71 29.82
C ILE A 461 -25.00 9.99 28.74
N GLY A 462 -25.63 8.97 28.17
CA GLY A 462 -26.62 9.14 27.11
C GLY A 462 -26.53 8.06 26.04
N ASP A 463 -27.08 8.36 24.86
CA ASP A 463 -27.16 7.46 23.71
C ASP A 463 -26.40 8.09 22.52
N ALA A 464 -25.50 7.34 21.91
CA ALA A 464 -24.82 7.69 20.68
C ALA A 464 -24.95 6.53 19.70
N GLU A 465 -25.47 6.81 18.51
CA GLU A 465 -25.77 5.81 17.49
C GLU A 465 -25.20 6.28 16.15
N ALA A 466 -24.47 5.41 15.48
CA ALA A 466 -23.81 5.68 14.21
C ALA A 466 -24.09 4.56 13.21
N ASP A 467 -24.40 4.91 11.97
CA ASP A 467 -24.58 4.01 10.82
C ASP A 467 -23.95 4.68 9.59
N ALA A 468 -23.18 3.94 8.81
CA ALA A 468 -22.25 4.46 7.82
C ALA A 468 -21.99 3.46 6.68
N GLU A 469 -22.15 3.90 5.43
CA GLU A 469 -21.67 3.19 4.25
C GLU A 469 -20.45 3.94 3.70
N ASN A 470 -19.32 3.26 3.55
CA ASN A 470 -18.07 3.84 3.04
C ASN A 470 -17.54 3.08 1.83
N SER A 471 -17.17 3.81 0.78
CA SER A 471 -16.46 3.27 -0.39
C SER A 471 -15.18 4.07 -0.58
N ASN A 472 -14.03 3.38 -0.71
CA ASN A 472 -12.75 4.05 -0.91
C ASN A 472 -11.89 3.34 -1.96
N SER A 473 -11.38 4.12 -2.92
CA SER A 473 -10.37 3.71 -3.89
C SER A 473 -9.12 4.60 -3.76
N ALA A 474 -7.95 3.97 -3.67
CA ALA A 474 -6.67 4.67 -3.67
C ALA A 474 -5.68 3.99 -4.62
N ASP A 475 -5.39 4.64 -5.74
CA ASP A 475 -4.53 4.13 -6.81
C ASP A 475 -3.29 5.02 -6.98
N ALA A 476 -2.11 4.48 -6.72
CA ALA A 476 -0.83 5.15 -6.93
C ALA A 476 0.01 4.39 -7.96
N GLY A 477 0.25 4.99 -9.13
CA GLY A 477 0.93 4.34 -10.26
C GLY A 477 0.19 3.10 -10.79
N SER A 478 0.59 2.59 -11.96
CA SER A 478 0.00 1.35 -12.51
C SER A 478 0.99 0.41 -13.21
N GLY A 479 2.27 0.79 -13.24
CA GLY A 479 3.35 -0.03 -13.76
C GLY A 479 4.39 0.76 -14.55
N THR A 480 5.47 0.08 -14.91
CA THR A 480 6.61 0.67 -15.59
C THR A 480 7.14 -0.24 -16.71
N TYR A 481 7.67 0.37 -17.76
CA TYR A 481 8.37 -0.35 -18.82
C TYR A 481 9.57 0.45 -19.36
N THR A 482 10.74 -0.20 -19.47
CA THR A 482 11.89 0.42 -20.13
C THR A 482 12.65 -0.51 -21.08
N SER A 483 13.37 0.03 -22.06
CA SER A 483 14.26 -0.73 -22.94
C SER A 483 15.69 -0.20 -22.84
N GLY A 484 16.67 -1.09 -22.98
CA GLY A 484 18.10 -0.79 -22.99
C GLY A 484 18.86 -1.73 -23.91
N VAL A 485 18.28 -2.08 -25.06
CA VAL A 485 18.91 -2.94 -26.08
C VAL A 485 20.21 -2.29 -26.55
N ASP A 486 21.28 -3.07 -26.75
CA ASP A 486 22.60 -2.59 -27.20
C ASP A 486 23.23 -1.50 -26.29
N SER A 487 22.74 -1.33 -25.06
CA SER A 487 23.12 -0.22 -24.17
C SER A 487 24.26 -0.55 -23.18
N PHE A 488 24.84 0.48 -22.56
CA PHE A 488 25.70 0.37 -21.37
C PHE A 488 25.02 1.01 -20.17
N LEU A 489 24.60 0.20 -19.20
CA LEU A 489 23.83 0.63 -18.02
C LEU A 489 22.52 1.37 -18.36
N GLY A 490 21.94 1.15 -19.55
CA GLY A 490 20.65 1.71 -19.93
C GLY A 490 19.47 0.79 -19.60
N GLY A 491 18.26 1.32 -19.53
CA GLY A 491 17.06 0.48 -19.36
C GLY A 491 16.98 -0.26 -18.02
N ASN A 492 17.41 0.31 -16.89
CA ASN A 492 17.23 -0.32 -15.58
C ASN A 492 16.01 0.26 -14.86
N SER A 493 15.28 -0.57 -14.11
CA SER A 493 14.11 -0.18 -13.33
C SER A 493 14.28 -0.54 -11.85
N ALA A 494 13.95 0.41 -10.96
CA ALA A 494 13.79 0.17 -9.53
C ALA A 494 12.39 0.62 -9.10
N HIS A 495 11.53 -0.33 -8.72
CA HIS A 495 10.13 -0.13 -8.40
C HIS A 495 9.85 -0.59 -6.95
N ALA A 496 9.45 0.33 -6.07
CA ALA A 496 9.25 0.03 -4.65
C ALA A 496 7.85 0.44 -4.16
N PRO A 497 6.79 -0.20 -4.67
CA PRO A 497 5.42 0.19 -4.32
C PRO A 497 5.07 -0.19 -2.88
N LEU A 498 4.19 0.60 -2.26
CA LEU A 498 3.62 0.34 -0.94
C LEU A 498 2.11 0.59 -0.93
N ALA A 499 1.34 -0.44 -0.61
CA ALA A 499 -0.11 -0.36 -0.40
C ALA A 499 -0.47 -0.74 1.04
N GLY A 500 -1.42 -0.05 1.62
CA GLY A 500 -1.95 -0.40 2.95
C GLY A 500 -3.12 0.49 3.31
N ALA A 501 -3.68 0.27 4.50
CA ALA A 501 -4.75 1.08 5.03
C ALA A 501 -4.69 1.09 6.56
N ILE A 502 -5.19 2.15 7.20
CA ILE A 502 -5.28 2.25 8.67
C ILE A 502 -6.67 2.65 9.08
N GLU A 503 -7.38 1.79 9.81
CA GLU A 503 -8.84 1.95 9.91
C GLU A 503 -9.44 1.54 11.24
N ALA A 504 -10.52 2.24 11.59
CA ALA A 504 -11.31 1.95 12.78
C ALA A 504 -12.81 2.23 12.54
N PHE A 505 -13.65 1.19 12.44
CA PHE A 505 -15.07 1.40 12.09
C PHE A 505 -16.05 0.42 12.74
N GLY A 506 -17.35 0.76 12.74
CA GLY A 506 -18.40 -0.03 13.40
C GLY A 506 -18.12 -0.19 14.90
N ILE A 507 -17.84 0.93 15.59
CA ILE A 507 -17.41 0.92 17.00
C ILE A 507 -18.49 1.53 17.89
N GLY A 508 -19.05 0.72 18.79
CA GLY A 508 -19.96 1.16 19.84
C GLY A 508 -19.29 1.17 21.22
N GLY A 509 -19.06 2.36 21.76
CA GLY A 509 -18.38 2.57 23.04
C GLY A 509 -19.22 3.35 24.06
N SER A 510 -19.38 2.82 25.28
CA SER A 510 -20.03 3.58 26.36
C SER A 510 -19.31 3.54 27.71
N TRP A 511 -19.25 4.70 28.38
CA TRP A 511 -18.81 4.78 29.78
C TRP A 511 -19.98 4.51 30.74
N ILE A 512 -21.03 5.34 30.67
CA ILE A 512 -22.31 5.17 31.37
C ILE A 512 -23.47 5.46 30.39
N GLY A 513 -23.90 4.50 29.57
CA GLY A 513 -24.93 4.78 28.55
C GLY A 513 -25.09 3.67 27.52
N SER A 514 -25.56 4.03 26.33
CA SER A 514 -25.55 3.18 25.14
C SER A 514 -24.66 3.81 24.06
N GLY A 515 -23.80 3.01 23.44
CA GLY A 515 -23.03 3.40 22.26
C GLY A 515 -23.20 2.32 21.21
N GLU A 516 -23.62 2.70 20.01
CA GLU A 516 -23.89 1.80 18.90
C GLU A 516 -23.22 2.33 17.64
N GLY A 517 -22.48 1.47 16.94
CA GLY A 517 -21.79 1.79 15.71
C GLY A 517 -21.94 0.67 14.70
N THR A 518 -22.60 0.96 13.59
CA THR A 518 -22.80 0.07 12.44
C THR A 518 -22.07 0.64 11.24
N ALA A 519 -21.46 -0.22 10.43
CA ALA A 519 -20.76 0.22 9.24
C ALA A 519 -20.65 -0.86 8.15
N THR A 520 -20.68 -0.45 6.89
CA THR A 520 -20.30 -1.30 5.74
C THR A 520 -19.21 -0.60 4.94
N GLU A 521 -18.20 -1.35 4.49
CA GLU A 521 -17.10 -0.83 3.70
C GLU A 521 -16.78 -1.67 2.46
N ASP A 522 -16.60 -0.99 1.33
CA ASP A 522 -15.92 -1.51 0.14
C ASP A 522 -14.61 -0.75 -0.09
N LYS A 523 -13.50 -1.47 -0.28
CA LYS A 523 -12.18 -0.85 -0.44
C LYS A 523 -11.31 -1.48 -1.52
N ASN A 524 -10.70 -0.62 -2.33
CA ASN A 524 -9.61 -0.97 -3.24
C ASN A 524 -8.39 -0.07 -3.02
N VAL A 525 -7.23 -0.67 -2.77
CA VAL A 525 -5.96 0.06 -2.62
C VAL A 525 -4.93 -0.57 -3.55
N GLU A 526 -4.47 0.17 -4.54
CA GLU A 526 -3.48 -0.29 -5.52
C GLU A 526 -2.26 0.62 -5.53
N ALA A 527 -1.07 0.03 -5.40
CA ALA A 527 0.19 0.75 -5.56
C ALA A 527 1.10 0.02 -6.55
N GLY A 528 1.46 0.67 -7.64
CA GLY A 528 2.33 0.12 -8.68
C GLY A 528 1.67 -1.00 -9.47
N GLY A 529 2.47 -1.76 -10.20
CA GLY A 529 1.96 -2.81 -11.07
C GLY A 529 3.06 -3.57 -11.78
N TYR A 530 2.85 -3.85 -13.06
CA TYR A 530 3.84 -4.52 -13.91
C TYR A 530 5.16 -3.75 -13.94
N ASN A 531 6.31 -4.45 -13.93
CA ASN A 531 7.62 -3.85 -14.12
C ASN A 531 8.43 -4.62 -15.17
N GLY A 532 8.53 -4.03 -16.36
CA GLY A 532 9.14 -4.67 -17.52
C GLY A 532 10.42 -4.01 -18.00
N THR A 533 11.35 -4.82 -18.50
CA THR A 533 12.45 -4.30 -19.31
C THR A 533 12.97 -5.21 -20.41
N ARG A 534 13.85 -4.70 -21.26
CA ARG A 534 14.65 -5.41 -22.27
C ARG A 534 16.06 -4.86 -22.28
N GLY A 535 17.04 -5.70 -22.57
CA GLY A 535 18.46 -5.34 -22.59
C GLY A 535 19.30 -6.32 -23.40
N GLU A 536 18.72 -6.86 -24.49
CA GLU A 536 19.41 -7.65 -25.51
C GLU A 536 20.75 -6.96 -25.89
N ASP A 537 21.84 -7.74 -25.99
CA ASP A 537 23.19 -7.25 -26.30
C ASP A 537 23.77 -6.15 -25.35
N SER A 538 23.13 -5.88 -24.21
CA SER A 538 23.54 -4.81 -23.29
C SER A 538 24.66 -5.20 -22.32
N VAL A 539 25.30 -4.18 -21.72
CA VAL A 539 26.25 -4.34 -20.59
C VAL A 539 25.67 -3.66 -19.35
N GLY A 540 25.16 -4.46 -18.44
CA GLY A 540 24.54 -3.99 -17.21
C GLY A 540 23.24 -3.20 -17.40
N GLY A 541 22.61 -3.29 -18.58
CA GLY A 541 21.28 -2.75 -18.84
C GLY A 541 20.18 -3.77 -18.55
N GLY A 542 18.92 -3.37 -18.62
CA GLY A 542 17.77 -4.29 -18.49
C GLY A 542 17.56 -4.88 -17.09
N ASN A 543 18.07 -4.31 -16.00
CA ASN A 543 17.83 -4.90 -14.68
C ASN A 543 16.54 -4.39 -14.03
N VAL A 544 15.84 -5.27 -13.30
CA VAL A 544 14.64 -4.95 -12.51
C VAL A 544 14.92 -5.18 -11.03
N VAL A 545 14.57 -4.21 -10.20
CA VAL A 545 14.46 -4.37 -8.75
C VAL A 545 13.04 -4.01 -8.34
N GLN A 546 12.34 -4.94 -7.68
CA GLN A 546 10.98 -4.76 -7.21
C GLN A 546 10.84 -5.12 -5.72
N THR A 547 10.31 -4.23 -4.90
CA THR A 547 10.10 -4.51 -3.46
C THR A 547 8.70 -4.11 -3.01
N PRO A 548 7.66 -4.83 -3.48
CA PRO A 548 6.28 -4.47 -3.17
C PRO A 548 5.91 -4.84 -1.73
N VAL A 549 5.11 -3.99 -1.09
CA VAL A 549 4.62 -4.19 0.28
C VAL A 549 3.13 -3.90 0.36
N ALA A 550 2.34 -4.89 0.78
CA ALA A 550 0.91 -4.78 1.05
C ALA A 550 0.65 -5.08 2.55
N ALA A 551 0.21 -4.08 3.33
CA ALA A 551 0.09 -4.24 4.78
C ALA A 551 -1.04 -3.37 5.40
N PRO A 552 -2.32 -3.75 5.24
CA PRO A 552 -3.42 -3.09 5.93
C PRO A 552 -3.43 -3.38 7.44
N VAL A 553 -3.91 -2.41 8.22
CA VAL A 553 -4.03 -2.47 9.69
C VAL A 553 -5.40 -1.95 10.12
N GLU A 554 -6.26 -2.82 10.64
CA GLU A 554 -7.66 -2.46 10.91
C GLU A 554 -8.18 -2.94 12.25
N THR A 555 -9.19 -2.22 12.76
CA THR A 555 -10.05 -2.69 13.84
C THR A 555 -11.51 -2.37 13.56
N PHE A 556 -12.42 -3.34 13.61
CA PHE A 556 -13.84 -3.08 13.31
C PHE A 556 -14.83 -3.96 14.06
N GLY A 557 -16.10 -3.57 14.12
CA GLY A 557 -17.15 -4.34 14.80
C GLY A 557 -16.86 -4.51 16.30
N VAL A 558 -16.55 -3.40 16.98
CA VAL A 558 -16.11 -3.40 18.39
C VAL A 558 -17.19 -2.84 19.30
N GLY A 559 -17.69 -3.67 20.22
CA GLY A 559 -18.64 -3.27 21.25
C GLY A 559 -18.02 -3.26 22.65
N GLY A 560 -17.84 -2.07 23.23
CA GLY A 560 -17.20 -1.88 24.52
C GLY A 560 -18.05 -1.09 25.51
N SER A 561 -18.22 -1.59 26.75
CA SER A 561 -18.87 -0.80 27.82
C SER A 561 -18.23 -0.89 29.20
N TRP A 562 -18.20 0.24 29.92
CA TRP A 562 -17.81 0.26 31.34
C TRP A 562 -19.01 -0.03 32.25
N ILE A 563 -20.03 0.83 32.23
CA ILE A 563 -21.34 0.62 32.89
C ILE A 563 -22.47 0.95 31.89
N GLY A 564 -22.85 0.03 31.02
CA GLY A 564 -23.81 0.35 29.95
C GLY A 564 -23.97 -0.75 28.90
N SER A 565 -24.33 -0.35 27.69
CA SER A 565 -24.29 -1.15 26.47
C SER A 565 -23.31 -0.55 25.47
N GLY A 566 -22.51 -1.39 24.83
CA GLY A 566 -21.68 -1.03 23.68
C GLY A 566 -21.89 -2.08 22.61
N GLU A 567 -22.26 -1.67 21.41
CA GLU A 567 -22.61 -2.54 20.30
C GLU A 567 -21.92 -2.06 19.02
N GLY A 568 -21.06 -2.90 18.45
CA GLY A 568 -20.37 -2.62 17.20
C GLY A 568 -20.70 -3.69 16.18
N SER A 569 -21.14 -3.30 14.99
CA SER A 569 -21.42 -4.19 13.86
C SER A 569 -20.72 -3.66 12.61
N ALA A 570 -20.08 -4.53 11.84
CA ALA A 570 -19.32 -4.11 10.66
C ALA A 570 -19.24 -5.18 9.57
N GLU A 571 -19.36 -4.76 8.31
CA GLU A 571 -19.11 -5.59 7.12
C GLU A 571 -18.03 -4.94 6.25
N GLU A 572 -17.08 -5.73 5.73
CA GLU A 572 -15.95 -5.22 4.94
C GLU A 572 -15.63 -6.14 3.75
N THR A 573 -15.49 -5.54 2.56
CA THR A 573 -14.80 -6.14 1.40
C THR A 573 -13.59 -5.30 1.02
N LYS A 574 -12.41 -5.92 0.99
CA LYS A 574 -11.14 -5.21 0.85
C LYS A 574 -10.17 -5.88 -0.09
N VAL A 575 -9.64 -5.11 -1.03
CA VAL A 575 -8.54 -5.51 -1.91
C VAL A 575 -7.38 -4.55 -1.71
N VAL A 576 -6.22 -5.08 -1.34
CA VAL A 576 -4.97 -4.32 -1.22
C VAL A 576 -3.91 -4.98 -2.09
N SER A 577 -3.46 -4.29 -3.13
CA SER A 577 -2.47 -4.79 -4.10
C SER A 577 -1.25 -3.88 -4.16
N SER A 578 -0.07 -4.48 -4.11
CA SER A 578 1.21 -3.76 -4.28
C SER A 578 2.08 -4.44 -5.32
N GLY A 579 2.45 -3.72 -6.37
CA GLY A 579 3.22 -4.21 -7.50
C GLY A 579 2.51 -5.31 -8.28
N GLY A 580 3.20 -5.88 -9.27
CA GLY A 580 2.69 -6.98 -10.07
C GLY A 580 3.80 -7.84 -10.64
N ASP A 581 3.57 -8.38 -11.83
CA ASP A 581 4.54 -9.20 -12.56
C ASP A 581 5.79 -8.40 -12.94
N GLY A 582 6.95 -9.04 -12.89
CA GLY A 582 8.21 -8.48 -13.35
C GLY A 582 8.77 -9.26 -14.54
N SER A 583 9.26 -8.60 -15.58
CA SER A 583 9.89 -9.32 -16.70
C SER A 583 11.11 -8.63 -17.27
N THR A 584 12.07 -9.41 -17.74
CA THR A 584 13.20 -8.94 -18.56
C THR A 584 13.50 -9.90 -19.70
N ILE A 585 13.65 -9.39 -20.92
CA ILE A 585 13.93 -10.21 -22.12
C ILE A 585 15.28 -9.83 -22.69
N ASP A 586 16.20 -10.80 -22.71
CA ASP A 586 17.59 -10.53 -23.03
C ASP A 586 18.30 -11.74 -23.62
N ASP A 587 18.86 -11.57 -24.82
CA ASP A 587 19.80 -12.51 -25.39
C ASP A 587 21.18 -11.83 -25.48
N ASP A 588 22.25 -12.60 -25.32
CA ASP A 588 23.66 -12.17 -25.45
C ASP A 588 24.13 -11.01 -24.52
N ALA A 589 23.39 -10.66 -23.46
CA ALA A 589 23.72 -9.59 -22.51
C ALA A 589 24.86 -9.94 -21.52
N VAL A 590 25.50 -8.92 -20.92
CA VAL A 590 26.54 -9.08 -19.88
C VAL A 590 26.16 -8.36 -18.59
N ALA A 591 25.94 -9.11 -17.51
CA ALA A 591 25.55 -8.60 -16.20
C ALA A 591 24.30 -7.68 -16.22
N GLY A 592 23.47 -7.81 -17.26
CA GLY A 592 22.19 -7.13 -17.40
C GLY A 592 21.05 -8.02 -16.95
N SER A 593 19.81 -7.55 -17.12
CA SER A 593 18.70 -8.49 -17.28
C SER A 593 18.36 -9.29 -16.02
N ASN A 594 18.75 -8.80 -14.84
CA ASN A 594 18.51 -9.51 -13.59
C ASN A 594 17.28 -8.96 -12.89
N ILE A 595 16.53 -9.85 -12.22
CA ILE A 595 15.38 -9.48 -11.40
C ILE A 595 15.72 -9.73 -9.93
N ILE A 596 15.48 -8.72 -9.09
CA ILE A 596 15.47 -8.87 -7.64
C ILE A 596 14.11 -8.46 -7.12
N ALA A 597 13.37 -9.40 -6.55
CA ALA A 597 12.04 -9.22 -6.00
C ALA A 597 12.00 -9.54 -4.49
N ALA A 598 11.41 -8.68 -3.69
CA ALA A 598 11.18 -8.94 -2.26
C ALA A 598 9.74 -8.57 -1.82
N PRO A 599 8.72 -9.32 -2.30
CA PRO A 599 7.32 -9.05 -1.99
C PRO A 599 6.96 -9.39 -0.54
N VAL A 600 6.16 -8.52 0.10
CA VAL A 600 5.68 -8.70 1.48
C VAL A 600 4.18 -8.39 1.57
N ALA A 601 3.37 -9.37 1.98
CA ALA A 601 1.94 -9.23 2.21
C ALA A 601 1.60 -9.61 3.67
N LEU A 602 1.24 -8.63 4.50
CA LEU A 602 1.08 -8.80 5.96
C LEU A 602 -0.10 -8.01 6.51
N PRO A 603 -1.36 -8.43 6.26
CA PRO A 603 -2.52 -7.80 6.88
C PRO A 603 -2.55 -8.06 8.40
N ALA A 604 -2.89 -7.04 9.19
CA ALA A 604 -2.99 -7.12 10.64
C ALA A 604 -4.33 -6.59 11.15
N GLN A 605 -5.23 -7.46 11.61
CA GLN A 605 -6.63 -7.09 11.84
C GLN A 605 -7.14 -7.52 13.22
N GLY A 606 -8.10 -6.77 13.76
CA GLY A 606 -8.83 -7.19 14.96
C GLY A 606 -10.29 -6.77 14.97
N PHE A 607 -11.22 -7.73 14.95
CA PHE A 607 -12.64 -7.42 14.70
C PHE A 607 -13.63 -8.32 15.43
N GLY A 608 -14.91 -7.91 15.50
CA GLY A 608 -15.96 -8.67 16.20
C GLY A 608 -15.62 -8.84 17.69
N LEU A 609 -15.24 -7.74 18.34
CA LEU A 609 -14.71 -7.75 19.71
C LEU A 609 -15.76 -7.23 20.70
N GLY A 610 -16.20 -8.09 21.62
CA GLY A 610 -17.15 -7.75 22.67
C GLY A 610 -16.49 -7.68 24.05
N GLY A 611 -16.58 -6.52 24.71
CA GLY A 611 -15.97 -6.29 26.02
C GLY A 611 -16.84 -5.49 26.99
N ALA A 612 -16.96 -5.96 28.25
CA ALA A 612 -17.65 -5.19 29.28
C ALA A 612 -17.06 -5.31 30.70
N TRP A 613 -17.09 -4.20 31.46
CA TRP A 613 -16.73 -4.18 32.89
C TRP A 613 -17.91 -4.53 33.81
N ILE A 614 -19.00 -3.75 33.77
CA ILE A 614 -20.32 -4.01 34.39
C ILE A 614 -21.41 -3.62 33.38
N GLY A 615 -21.68 -4.46 32.37
CA GLY A 615 -22.57 -4.06 31.28
C GLY A 615 -22.79 -5.14 30.22
N ASN A 616 -23.22 -4.72 29.03
CA ASN A 616 -23.27 -5.54 27.82
C ASN A 616 -22.26 -4.99 26.80
N GLY A 617 -21.43 -5.86 26.22
CA GLY A 617 -20.54 -5.53 25.11
C GLY A 617 -20.75 -6.54 23.99
N HIS A 618 -21.12 -6.07 22.80
CA HIS A 618 -21.43 -6.92 21.65
C HIS A 618 -20.65 -6.44 20.44
N GLY A 619 -19.76 -7.28 19.91
CA GLY A 619 -19.07 -7.01 18.65
C GLY A 619 -19.46 -8.05 17.61
N GLU A 620 -19.92 -7.60 16.45
CA GLU A 620 -20.25 -8.41 15.28
C GLU A 620 -19.43 -7.92 14.08
N ALA A 621 -18.86 -8.82 13.29
CA ALA A 621 -18.06 -8.45 12.14
C ALA A 621 -18.03 -9.52 11.04
N GLU A 622 -18.11 -9.09 9.79
CA GLU A 622 -17.83 -9.89 8.60
C GLU A 622 -16.73 -9.21 7.78
N GLY A 623 -15.68 -9.96 7.43
CA GLY A 623 -14.57 -9.43 6.63
C GLY A 623 -14.19 -10.37 5.49
N ASP A 624 -14.03 -9.81 4.31
CA ASP A 624 -13.45 -10.42 3.11
C ASP A 624 -12.24 -9.57 2.67
N THR A 625 -11.03 -10.06 2.95
CA THR A 625 -9.79 -9.32 2.68
C THR A 625 -8.87 -10.08 1.74
N THR A 626 -8.60 -9.51 0.57
CA THR A 626 -7.55 -9.95 -0.35
C THR A 626 -6.35 -9.01 -0.27
N THR A 627 -5.16 -9.55 0.01
CA THR A 627 -3.90 -8.79 0.08
C THR A 627 -2.84 -9.42 -0.81
N THR A 628 -2.36 -8.70 -1.83
CA THR A 628 -1.39 -9.21 -2.80
C THR A 628 -0.15 -8.32 -2.86
N ALA A 629 1.04 -8.91 -2.83
CA ALA A 629 2.30 -8.21 -3.07
C ALA A 629 3.12 -8.91 -4.15
N GLY A 630 3.39 -8.22 -5.25
CA GLY A 630 4.11 -8.73 -6.41
C GLY A 630 3.37 -9.82 -7.18
N GLY A 631 4.02 -10.37 -8.21
CA GLY A 631 3.46 -11.43 -9.04
C GLY A 631 4.51 -12.43 -9.52
N ASN A 632 4.39 -12.85 -10.78
CA ASN A 632 5.32 -13.75 -11.45
C ASN A 632 6.54 -12.98 -11.95
N TYR A 633 7.69 -13.67 -12.02
CA TYR A 633 8.94 -13.09 -12.51
C TYR A 633 9.53 -13.91 -13.64
N GLU A 634 9.71 -13.30 -14.80
CA GLU A 634 10.24 -13.94 -16.00
C GLU A 634 11.52 -13.26 -16.49
N ALA A 635 12.57 -14.04 -16.75
CA ALA A 635 13.83 -13.52 -17.29
C ALA A 635 14.39 -14.40 -18.43
N SER A 636 14.68 -13.87 -19.61
CA SER A 636 15.37 -14.59 -20.68
C SER A 636 16.85 -14.21 -20.74
N GLY A 637 17.74 -15.15 -21.05
CA GLY A 637 19.20 -14.97 -20.94
C GLY A 637 20.06 -15.88 -21.80
N ASP A 638 19.61 -16.26 -22.99
CA ASP A 638 20.35 -17.20 -23.84
C ASP A 638 21.65 -16.57 -24.36
N GLY A 639 22.74 -17.35 -24.40
CA GLY A 639 24.07 -16.87 -24.83
C GLY A 639 24.75 -15.85 -23.90
N SER A 640 24.09 -15.44 -22.81
CA SER A 640 24.48 -14.32 -21.97
C SER A 640 25.58 -14.66 -20.93
N THR A 641 26.12 -13.64 -20.24
CA THR A 641 27.06 -13.81 -19.11
C THR A 641 26.59 -13.08 -17.86
N LEU A 642 26.33 -13.80 -16.77
CA LEU A 642 25.82 -13.25 -15.51
C LEU A 642 24.50 -12.45 -15.65
N SER A 643 23.65 -12.84 -16.59
CA SER A 643 22.37 -12.16 -16.89
C SER A 643 21.18 -13.07 -16.61
N ALA A 644 19.96 -12.56 -16.67
CA ALA A 644 18.74 -13.35 -16.45
C ALA A 644 18.71 -14.10 -15.12
N ASN A 645 19.30 -13.55 -14.06
CA ASN A 645 19.20 -14.15 -12.74
C ASN A 645 18.00 -13.57 -12.00
N ILE A 646 17.23 -14.44 -11.33
CA ILE A 646 16.07 -14.06 -10.52
C ILE A 646 16.38 -14.34 -9.06
N VAL A 647 16.13 -13.34 -8.21
CA VAL A 647 16.13 -13.51 -6.76
C VAL A 647 14.76 -13.09 -6.23
N GLN A 648 14.01 -14.01 -5.63
CA GLN A 648 12.72 -13.74 -4.99
C GLN A 648 12.82 -14.03 -3.48
N ALA A 649 12.37 -13.08 -2.66
CA ALA A 649 12.24 -13.24 -1.22
C ALA A 649 10.82 -12.84 -0.77
N ALA A 650 9.90 -13.80 -0.79
CA ALA A 650 8.48 -13.61 -0.54
C ALA A 650 8.07 -13.89 0.91
N VAL A 651 7.19 -13.05 1.46
CA VAL A 651 6.60 -13.22 2.79
C VAL A 651 5.09 -12.94 2.76
N SER A 652 4.29 -13.93 3.13
CA SER A 652 2.83 -13.84 3.30
C SER A 652 2.42 -14.34 4.68
N GLY A 653 1.48 -13.67 5.34
CA GLY A 653 0.98 -14.15 6.63
C GLY A 653 0.09 -13.16 7.36
N PRO A 654 -1.24 -13.36 7.37
CA PRO A 654 -2.14 -12.54 8.18
C PRO A 654 -1.88 -12.71 9.68
N VAL A 655 -1.99 -11.63 10.44
CA VAL A 655 -2.00 -11.63 11.92
C VAL A 655 -3.34 -11.11 12.41
N GLN A 656 -4.19 -11.99 12.92
CA GLN A 656 -5.61 -11.65 13.16
C GLN A 656 -6.08 -12.04 14.57
N ALA A 657 -6.97 -11.23 15.15
CA ALA A 657 -7.66 -11.55 16.40
C ALA A 657 -9.14 -11.15 16.37
N PHE A 658 -10.08 -12.10 16.38
CA PHE A 658 -11.49 -11.79 16.12
C PHE A 658 -12.50 -12.68 16.84
N GLY A 659 -13.77 -12.26 16.91
CA GLY A 659 -14.84 -13.05 17.57
C GLY A 659 -14.55 -13.33 19.05
N ILE A 660 -14.02 -12.33 19.78
CA ILE A 660 -13.59 -12.50 21.17
C ILE A 660 -14.60 -11.84 22.11
N GLY A 661 -15.11 -12.63 23.07
CA GLY A 661 -15.96 -12.15 24.15
C GLY A 661 -15.25 -12.16 25.51
N GLY A 662 -15.13 -10.99 26.16
CA GLY A 662 -14.45 -10.85 27.45
C GLY A 662 -15.24 -10.02 28.48
N VAL A 663 -15.46 -10.55 29.69
CA VAL A 663 -16.22 -9.82 30.73
C VAL A 663 -15.67 -9.96 32.16
N TRP A 664 -15.67 -8.85 32.89
CA TRP A 664 -15.42 -8.83 34.34
C TRP A 664 -16.71 -9.00 35.16
N GLY A 665 -17.77 -8.30 34.73
CA GLY A 665 -19.13 -8.24 35.28
C GLY A 665 -20.17 -8.02 34.14
N GLY A 666 -21.11 -8.93 33.88
CA GLY A 666 -22.17 -8.70 32.87
C GLY A 666 -22.21 -9.73 31.72
N ASN A 667 -22.54 -9.28 30.49
CA ASN A 667 -22.57 -10.11 29.28
C ASN A 667 -21.62 -9.55 28.22
N ALA A 668 -20.85 -10.41 27.56
CA ALA A 668 -20.09 -10.02 26.37
C ALA A 668 -20.21 -11.08 25.28
N SER A 669 -20.41 -10.68 24.02
CA SER A 669 -20.18 -11.58 22.89
C SER A 669 -19.38 -10.92 21.77
N GLY A 670 -18.48 -11.70 21.18
CA GLY A 670 -17.82 -11.39 19.92
C GLY A 670 -18.20 -12.46 18.91
N ASP A 671 -18.78 -12.05 17.80
CA ASP A 671 -19.29 -12.91 16.74
C ASP A 671 -18.63 -12.44 15.42
N ALA A 672 -17.96 -13.34 14.69
CA ALA A 672 -17.17 -12.93 13.53
C ALA A 672 -17.07 -13.98 12.41
N THR A 673 -17.13 -13.53 11.17
CA THR A 673 -16.82 -14.32 9.97
C THR A 673 -15.64 -13.69 9.23
N ASN A 674 -14.69 -14.51 8.78
CA ASN A 674 -13.47 -14.05 8.12
C ASN A 674 -13.15 -14.89 6.89
N VAL A 675 -12.96 -14.22 5.77
CA VAL A 675 -12.28 -14.75 4.58
C VAL A 675 -11.04 -13.90 4.35
N SER A 676 -9.87 -14.51 4.35
CA SER A 676 -8.61 -13.80 4.14
C SER A 676 -7.73 -14.52 3.12
N GLU A 677 -7.44 -13.86 2.02
CA GLU A 677 -6.53 -14.34 0.98
C GLU A 677 -5.29 -13.44 0.96
N THR A 678 -4.11 -14.01 1.20
CA THR A 678 -2.85 -13.26 1.23
C THR A 678 -1.81 -13.91 0.32
N ALA A 679 -1.36 -13.20 -0.71
CA ALA A 679 -0.36 -13.69 -1.65
C ALA A 679 0.87 -12.78 -1.71
N ALA A 680 2.07 -13.37 -1.67
CA ALA A 680 3.32 -12.65 -1.87
C ALA A 680 4.20 -13.37 -2.89
N GLY A 681 4.55 -12.67 -3.98
CA GLY A 681 5.30 -13.25 -5.09
C GLY A 681 4.52 -14.32 -5.85
N GLY A 682 5.20 -15.00 -6.75
CA GLY A 682 4.62 -15.99 -7.64
C GLY A 682 5.69 -16.84 -8.32
N ASP A 683 5.34 -17.41 -9.47
CA ASP A 683 6.23 -18.29 -10.23
C ASP A 683 7.46 -17.52 -10.72
N THR A 684 8.58 -18.23 -10.83
CA THR A 684 9.83 -17.71 -11.36
C THR A 684 10.27 -18.56 -12.55
N SER A 685 10.50 -17.92 -13.69
CA SER A 685 10.91 -18.60 -14.93
C SER A 685 12.12 -17.91 -15.53
N THR A 686 13.18 -18.66 -15.83
CA THR A 686 14.30 -18.08 -16.56
C THR A 686 15.07 -19.01 -17.47
N THR A 687 15.48 -18.54 -18.65
CA THR A 687 16.40 -19.29 -19.53
C THR A 687 17.82 -18.78 -19.38
N GLY A 688 18.78 -19.70 -19.45
CA GLY A 688 20.20 -19.37 -19.47
C GLY A 688 20.96 -20.39 -20.30
N ALA A 689 20.40 -20.81 -21.44
CA ALA A 689 21.01 -21.82 -22.30
C ALA A 689 22.22 -21.24 -23.05
N ASN A 690 23.27 -22.05 -23.24
CA ASN A 690 24.53 -21.63 -23.87
C ASN A 690 25.26 -20.47 -23.16
N SER A 691 25.03 -20.29 -21.85
CA SER A 691 25.43 -19.08 -21.11
C SER A 691 26.53 -19.34 -20.06
N ASN A 692 27.09 -18.27 -19.49
CA ASN A 692 28.08 -18.33 -18.39
C ASN A 692 27.58 -17.61 -17.14
N GLY A 693 27.05 -18.36 -16.17
CA GLY A 693 26.53 -17.83 -14.93
C GLY A 693 25.17 -17.11 -15.05
N SER A 694 24.39 -17.41 -16.08
CA SER A 694 23.08 -16.81 -16.36
C SER A 694 21.93 -17.78 -16.08
N GLY A 695 20.70 -17.26 -15.95
CA GLY A 695 19.52 -18.10 -15.75
C GLY A 695 19.53 -18.83 -14.42
N ASN A 696 19.98 -18.19 -13.33
CA ASN A 696 19.91 -18.81 -12.00
C ASN A 696 18.74 -18.23 -11.19
N ILE A 697 18.11 -19.07 -10.37
CA ILE A 697 17.02 -18.69 -9.48
C ILE A 697 17.47 -18.84 -8.02
N ALA A 698 17.19 -17.84 -7.19
CA ALA A 698 17.23 -17.94 -5.74
C ALA A 698 15.87 -17.54 -5.16
N ASN A 699 15.12 -18.51 -4.63
CA ASN A 699 13.80 -18.28 -4.06
C ASN A 699 13.80 -18.55 -2.54
N GLY A 700 13.33 -17.59 -1.76
CA GLY A 700 13.00 -17.75 -0.35
C GLY A 700 11.55 -17.37 -0.14
N ALA A 701 10.76 -18.28 0.42
CA ALA A 701 9.34 -18.07 0.63
C ALA A 701 8.94 -18.38 2.07
N LEU A 702 8.08 -17.54 2.65
CA LEU A 702 7.56 -17.70 4.01
C LEU A 702 6.05 -17.44 4.03
N ALA A 703 5.25 -18.48 4.23
CA ALA A 703 3.81 -18.38 4.42
C ALA A 703 3.45 -18.81 5.86
N LEU A 704 3.04 -17.88 6.73
CA LEU A 704 2.68 -18.17 8.12
C LEU A 704 1.52 -17.31 8.64
N PRO A 705 0.26 -17.73 8.45
CA PRO A 705 -0.89 -17.17 9.16
C PRO A 705 -0.79 -17.40 10.68
N LEU A 706 -1.07 -16.35 11.46
CA LEU A 706 -1.13 -16.34 12.92
C LEU A 706 -2.47 -15.79 13.41
N GLN A 707 -3.29 -16.62 14.05
CA GLN A 707 -4.68 -16.26 14.39
C GLN A 707 -5.05 -16.56 15.85
N GLY A 708 -5.95 -15.75 16.40
CA GLY A 708 -6.57 -16.04 17.69
C GLY A 708 -8.03 -15.58 17.75
N HIS A 709 -8.99 -16.51 17.72
CA HIS A 709 -10.40 -16.14 17.51
C HIS A 709 -11.42 -17.05 18.22
N GLY A 710 -12.69 -16.64 18.29
CA GLY A 710 -13.77 -17.47 18.86
C GLY A 710 -13.55 -17.85 20.32
N ASN A 711 -12.88 -17.00 21.09
CA ASN A 711 -12.48 -17.30 22.47
C ASN A 711 -13.39 -16.58 23.46
N GLY A 712 -13.90 -17.31 24.45
CA GLY A 712 -14.75 -16.77 25.52
C GLY A 712 -14.06 -16.79 26.89
N ALA A 713 -13.97 -15.63 27.54
CA ALA A 713 -13.38 -15.50 28.88
C ALA A 713 -14.26 -14.72 29.86
N SER A 714 -14.60 -15.34 31.00
CA SER A 714 -15.47 -14.72 32.02
C SER A 714 -14.92 -14.82 33.44
N TRP A 715 -14.99 -13.71 34.19
CA TRP A 715 -14.68 -13.66 35.62
C TRP A 715 -15.97 -13.77 36.47
N ILE A 716 -16.89 -12.80 36.35
CA ILE A 716 -18.25 -12.83 36.92
C ILE A 716 -19.26 -12.44 35.81
N GLY A 717 -19.78 -13.39 35.04
CA GLY A 717 -20.70 -13.05 33.94
C GLY A 717 -20.84 -14.11 32.85
N ASN A 718 -21.43 -13.74 31.73
CA ASN A 718 -21.53 -14.58 30.53
C ASN A 718 -20.62 -14.03 29.43
N ALA A 719 -19.73 -14.87 28.90
CA ALA A 719 -18.90 -14.53 27.75
C ALA A 719 -19.12 -15.56 26.63
N SER A 720 -19.31 -15.09 25.40
CA SER A 720 -19.40 -15.92 24.19
C SER A 720 -18.40 -15.41 23.17
N GLY A 721 -17.60 -16.28 22.58
CA GLY A 721 -16.83 -15.96 21.37
C GLY A 721 -17.22 -16.97 20.29
N THR A 722 -17.75 -16.50 19.17
CA THR A 722 -18.04 -17.34 18.00
C THR A 722 -17.25 -16.85 16.81
N SER A 723 -16.76 -17.77 15.99
CA SER A 723 -16.00 -17.41 14.79
C SER A 723 -16.02 -18.49 13.72
N ASP A 724 -16.09 -18.06 12.47
CA ASP A 724 -15.78 -18.86 11.29
C ASP A 724 -14.64 -18.16 10.52
N SER A 725 -13.66 -18.95 10.07
CA SER A 725 -12.44 -18.43 9.46
C SER A 725 -11.98 -19.32 8.33
N VAL A 726 -11.86 -18.73 7.14
CA VAL A 726 -11.16 -19.28 5.99
C VAL A 726 -9.95 -18.39 5.72
N THR A 727 -8.77 -18.99 5.63
CA THR A 727 -7.54 -18.24 5.37
C THR A 727 -6.63 -18.97 4.42
N THR A 728 -6.28 -18.29 3.34
CA THR A 728 -5.28 -18.73 2.37
C THR A 728 -4.06 -17.82 2.46
N SER A 729 -2.87 -18.41 2.60
CA SER A 729 -1.60 -17.68 2.60
C SER A 729 -0.62 -18.35 1.66
N ASP A 730 -0.32 -17.67 0.56
CA ASP A 730 0.59 -18.13 -0.49
C ASP A 730 1.86 -17.26 -0.51
N ALA A 731 3.03 -17.89 -0.48
CA ALA A 731 4.31 -17.21 -0.64
C ALA A 731 5.17 -17.89 -1.70
N GLY A 732 5.62 -17.12 -2.68
CA GLY A 732 6.39 -17.62 -3.82
C GLY A 732 5.60 -18.59 -4.69
N GLY A 733 6.29 -19.24 -5.62
CA GLY A 733 5.69 -20.20 -6.54
C GLY A 733 6.69 -21.22 -7.06
N SER A 734 6.36 -21.81 -8.20
CA SER A 734 7.22 -22.76 -8.91
C SER A 734 8.46 -22.06 -9.49
N SER A 735 9.53 -22.82 -9.68
CA SER A 735 10.80 -22.34 -10.24
C SER A 735 11.14 -23.15 -11.48
N ALA A 736 11.19 -22.50 -12.64
CA ALA A 736 11.54 -23.13 -13.91
C ALA A 736 12.79 -22.48 -14.50
N THR A 737 13.80 -23.28 -14.85
CA THR A 737 14.96 -22.74 -15.55
C THR A 737 15.64 -23.72 -16.51
N ASP A 738 16.45 -23.23 -17.45
CA ASP A 738 17.23 -24.06 -18.38
C ASP A 738 18.69 -23.59 -18.44
N GLY A 739 19.61 -24.46 -18.04
CA GLY A 739 21.06 -24.29 -18.11
C GLY A 739 21.74 -25.23 -19.10
N THR A 740 21.02 -25.72 -20.11
CA THR A 740 21.57 -26.58 -21.16
C THR A 740 22.75 -25.90 -21.86
N ASP A 741 23.83 -26.66 -22.08
CA ASP A 741 25.08 -26.19 -22.69
C ASP A 741 25.79 -25.04 -21.93
N SER A 742 25.40 -24.77 -20.67
CA SER A 742 25.89 -23.63 -19.90
C SER A 742 27.00 -23.97 -18.91
N SER A 743 27.78 -22.95 -18.55
CA SER A 743 28.73 -23.01 -17.44
C SER A 743 28.15 -22.22 -16.26
N PHE A 744 27.82 -22.90 -15.16
CA PHE A 744 27.19 -22.27 -13.99
C PHE A 744 25.80 -21.64 -14.23
N GLY A 745 25.04 -22.08 -15.24
CA GLY A 745 23.68 -21.60 -15.52
C GLY A 745 22.57 -22.57 -15.09
N GLY A 746 21.33 -22.10 -15.01
CA GLY A 746 20.17 -22.94 -14.68
C GLY A 746 20.13 -23.47 -13.24
N ASN A 747 20.87 -22.90 -12.30
CA ASN A 747 20.87 -23.41 -10.93
C ASN A 747 19.74 -22.78 -10.09
N VAL A 748 19.15 -23.56 -9.18
CA VAL A 748 18.09 -23.13 -8.27
C VAL A 748 18.52 -23.29 -6.82
N ILE A 749 18.37 -22.24 -6.02
CA ILE A 749 18.44 -22.29 -4.56
C ILE A 749 17.06 -21.97 -4.02
N SER A 750 16.48 -22.86 -3.23
CA SER A 750 15.12 -22.69 -2.70
C SER A 750 15.07 -22.90 -1.18
N ALA A 751 14.32 -22.06 -0.48
CA ALA A 751 14.10 -22.20 0.96
C ALA A 751 12.66 -21.82 1.38
N PRO A 752 11.66 -22.61 0.98
CA PRO A 752 10.27 -22.34 1.34
C PRO A 752 9.95 -22.81 2.77
N PHE A 753 9.08 -22.06 3.45
CA PHE A 753 8.54 -22.39 4.77
C PHE A 753 7.04 -22.08 4.83
N GLY A 754 6.20 -23.12 4.81
CA GLY A 754 4.74 -23.00 4.94
C GLY A 754 4.30 -23.48 6.32
N GLY A 755 3.39 -22.78 6.99
CA GLY A 755 3.01 -23.13 8.35
C GLY A 755 1.77 -22.43 8.89
N SER A 756 1.41 -22.71 10.14
CA SER A 756 0.25 -22.06 10.77
C SER A 756 0.37 -22.02 12.30
N GLY A 757 -0.08 -20.91 12.90
CA GLY A 757 -0.22 -20.76 14.34
C GLY A 757 -1.62 -20.28 14.72
N ALA A 758 -2.35 -21.03 15.57
CA ALA A 758 -3.72 -20.64 15.92
C ALA A 758 -4.13 -20.94 17.37
N LEU A 759 -4.96 -20.08 17.96
CA LEU A 759 -5.62 -20.28 19.26
C LEU A 759 -7.11 -19.94 19.19
N PHE A 760 -8.00 -20.94 19.17
CA PHE A 760 -9.42 -20.67 18.91
C PHE A 760 -10.42 -21.59 19.60
N GLY A 761 -11.68 -21.14 19.71
CA GLY A 761 -12.76 -21.95 20.29
C GLY A 761 -12.51 -22.35 21.76
N ASN A 762 -11.69 -21.58 22.48
CA ASN A 762 -11.33 -21.90 23.86
C ASN A 762 -12.23 -21.13 24.85
N ALA A 763 -12.52 -21.76 26.00
CA ALA A 763 -13.36 -21.16 27.03
C ALA A 763 -12.73 -21.22 28.42
N ALA A 764 -12.76 -20.10 29.15
CA ALA A 764 -12.31 -20.03 30.54
C ALA A 764 -13.29 -19.25 31.43
N SER A 765 -13.72 -19.84 32.56
CA SER A 765 -14.68 -19.18 33.48
C SER A 765 -14.36 -19.36 34.97
N TRP A 766 -14.51 -18.29 35.76
CA TRP A 766 -14.46 -18.36 37.23
C TRP A 766 -15.85 -18.54 37.88
N ILE A 767 -16.75 -17.57 37.68
CA ILE A 767 -18.16 -17.55 38.13
C ILE A 767 -19.05 -17.09 36.96
N GLY A 768 -19.91 -17.97 36.43
CA GLY A 768 -20.80 -17.65 35.31
C GLY A 768 -20.74 -18.68 34.19
N THR A 769 -20.87 -18.25 32.93
CA THR A 769 -20.77 -19.09 31.72
C THR A 769 -19.71 -18.52 30.79
N ALA A 770 -18.85 -19.37 30.23
CA ALA A 770 -17.99 -19.02 29.11
C ALA A 770 -18.19 -20.02 27.97
N GLU A 771 -18.40 -19.53 26.77
CA GLU A 771 -18.56 -20.30 25.55
C GLU A 771 -17.55 -19.80 24.52
N GLY A 772 -16.81 -20.73 23.91
CA GLY A 772 -15.95 -20.47 22.78
C GLY A 772 -16.29 -21.48 21.70
N ASP A 773 -16.67 -21.00 20.52
CA ASP A 773 -16.96 -21.79 19.35
C ASP A 773 -16.14 -21.24 18.18
N GLY A 774 -15.34 -22.08 17.54
CA GLY A 774 -14.43 -21.63 16.49
C GLY A 774 -14.23 -22.67 15.42
N MET A 775 -14.42 -22.25 14.17
CA MET A 775 -13.98 -22.96 12.99
C MET A 775 -12.73 -22.27 12.42
N ASN A 776 -11.71 -23.07 12.12
CA ASN A 776 -10.46 -22.61 11.51
C ASN A 776 -10.18 -23.49 10.28
N ASP A 777 -10.27 -22.91 9.10
CA ASP A 777 -9.85 -23.48 7.82
C ASP A 777 -8.66 -22.69 7.28
N VAL A 778 -7.48 -23.31 7.28
CA VAL A 778 -6.23 -22.67 6.86
C VAL A 778 -5.58 -23.45 5.74
N ILE A 779 -5.30 -22.77 4.64
CA ILE A 779 -4.42 -23.21 3.56
C ILE A 779 -3.17 -22.34 3.59
N SER A 780 -1.99 -22.95 3.72
CA SER A 780 -0.72 -22.23 3.68
C SER A 780 0.27 -22.91 2.74
N ASN A 781 0.61 -22.24 1.64
CA ASN A 781 1.52 -22.76 0.63
C ASN A 781 2.77 -21.88 0.54
N ALA A 782 3.94 -22.51 0.59
CA ALA A 782 5.21 -21.83 0.34
C ALA A 782 6.01 -22.54 -0.74
N GLY A 783 6.35 -21.81 -1.80
CA GLY A 783 7.04 -22.34 -2.98
C GLY A 783 6.21 -23.36 -3.76
N GLY A 784 6.83 -23.99 -4.76
CA GLY A 784 6.20 -24.99 -5.61
C GLY A 784 7.21 -25.95 -6.22
N ASP A 785 6.87 -26.47 -7.40
CA ASP A 785 7.73 -27.39 -8.15
C ASP A 785 9.01 -26.68 -8.64
N THR A 786 10.08 -27.45 -8.78
CA THR A 786 11.35 -26.98 -9.34
C THR A 786 11.72 -27.80 -10.56
N ASP A 787 11.69 -27.17 -11.72
CA ASP A 787 12.11 -27.75 -13.00
C ASP A 787 13.39 -27.07 -13.49
N THR A 788 14.44 -27.85 -13.73
CA THR A 788 15.66 -27.34 -14.35
C THR A 788 16.31 -28.34 -15.31
N ALA A 789 17.25 -27.88 -16.14
CA ALA A 789 18.08 -28.74 -16.97
C ALA A 789 19.53 -28.22 -16.99
N GLY A 790 20.50 -29.14 -16.98
CA GLY A 790 21.94 -28.87 -17.03
C GLY A 790 22.65 -29.76 -18.03
N ASP A 791 21.92 -30.25 -19.04
CA ASP A 791 22.43 -31.17 -20.05
C ASP A 791 23.59 -30.55 -20.82
N SER A 792 24.65 -31.33 -21.04
CA SER A 792 25.93 -30.89 -21.62
C SER A 792 26.63 -29.71 -20.90
N GLY A 793 26.10 -29.24 -19.77
CA GLY A 793 26.63 -28.13 -19.00
C GLY A 793 27.70 -28.53 -17.98
N SER A 794 28.27 -27.52 -17.30
CA SER A 794 29.21 -27.71 -16.19
C SER A 794 28.78 -26.90 -14.97
N VAL A 795 28.52 -27.58 -13.84
CA VAL A 795 27.91 -26.95 -12.66
C VAL A 795 26.59 -26.26 -13.03
N ALA A 796 25.80 -26.90 -13.90
CA ALA A 796 24.55 -26.35 -14.43
C ALA A 796 23.35 -27.19 -14.00
N GLY A 797 22.17 -26.59 -13.93
CA GLY A 797 20.93 -27.32 -13.60
C GLY A 797 20.89 -27.91 -12.19
N ASN A 798 21.69 -27.42 -11.24
CA ASN A 798 21.70 -27.98 -9.88
C ASN A 798 20.62 -27.34 -9.00
N VAL A 799 20.10 -28.10 -8.05
CA VAL A 799 19.10 -27.65 -7.08
C VAL A 799 19.63 -27.83 -5.65
N LEU A 800 19.58 -26.76 -4.85
CA LEU A 800 19.81 -26.75 -3.41
C LEU A 800 18.54 -26.28 -2.70
N SER A 801 17.88 -27.18 -1.96
CA SER A 801 16.60 -26.89 -1.30
C SER A 801 16.62 -27.17 0.21
N ALA A 802 15.98 -26.30 0.99
CA ALA A 802 15.74 -26.47 2.42
C ALA A 802 14.30 -26.07 2.76
N GLN A 803 13.43 -27.05 2.95
CA GLN A 803 11.98 -26.86 2.97
C GLN A 803 11.46 -27.12 4.39
N GLY A 804 10.52 -26.30 4.87
CA GLY A 804 10.11 -26.32 6.27
C GLY A 804 8.60 -26.24 6.50
N LEU A 805 8.10 -27.01 7.48
CA LEU A 805 6.68 -27.07 7.80
C LEU A 805 6.40 -26.93 9.33
N PRO A 806 6.40 -25.70 9.90
CA PRO A 806 6.02 -25.48 11.31
C PRO A 806 4.49 -25.30 11.52
N ILE A 807 3.88 -26.15 12.35
CA ILE A 807 2.45 -26.02 12.73
C ILE A 807 2.31 -26.06 14.27
N ALA A 808 1.66 -25.04 14.85
CA ALA A 808 1.45 -24.93 16.31
C ALA A 808 0.05 -24.40 16.66
N GLN A 809 -0.85 -25.23 17.20
CA GLN A 809 -2.26 -24.84 17.41
C GLN A 809 -2.83 -25.29 18.77
N GLY A 810 -3.80 -24.53 19.29
CA GLY A 810 -4.54 -24.89 20.52
C GLY A 810 -6.01 -24.49 20.48
N PHE A 811 -6.93 -25.47 20.53
CA PHE A 811 -8.35 -25.19 20.28
C PHE A 811 -9.34 -26.11 21.01
N GLY A 812 -10.58 -25.65 21.15
CA GLY A 812 -11.66 -26.45 21.75
C GLY A 812 -11.41 -26.85 23.20
N ASN A 813 -10.56 -26.11 23.93
CA ASN A 813 -10.22 -26.40 25.32
C ASN A 813 -11.10 -25.61 26.29
N ALA A 814 -11.47 -26.24 27.42
CA ALA A 814 -12.34 -25.62 28.42
C ALA A 814 -11.78 -25.72 29.86
N GLY A 815 -11.80 -24.60 30.58
CA GLY A 815 -11.35 -24.51 31.98
C GLY A 815 -12.36 -23.79 32.87
N SER A 816 -12.80 -24.40 33.97
CA SER A 816 -13.68 -23.73 34.94
C SER A 816 -13.28 -23.93 36.41
N LEU A 817 -13.65 -22.98 37.27
CA LEU A 817 -13.51 -23.12 38.72
C LEU A 817 -14.85 -23.59 39.33
N THR A 818 -15.82 -22.69 39.52
CA THR A 818 -17.16 -23.03 40.04
C THR A 818 -18.28 -22.71 39.03
N ALA A 819 -17.93 -22.68 37.75
CA ALA A 819 -18.71 -22.12 36.65
C ALA A 819 -18.95 -23.16 35.54
N THR A 820 -19.64 -22.77 34.47
CA THR A 820 -19.77 -23.56 33.23
C THR A 820 -18.81 -23.01 32.18
N ALA A 821 -18.00 -23.87 31.57
CA ALA A 821 -17.17 -23.52 30.41
C ALA A 821 -17.36 -24.55 29.29
N THR A 822 -17.66 -24.09 28.08
CA THR A 822 -17.79 -24.93 26.89
C THR A 822 -16.85 -24.40 25.82
N GLY A 823 -15.87 -25.19 25.40
CA GLY A 823 -15.00 -24.88 24.27
C GLY A 823 -15.23 -25.89 23.16
N THR A 824 -15.55 -25.41 21.96
CA THR A 824 -15.73 -26.19 20.74
C THR A 824 -14.78 -25.65 19.69
N GLY A 825 -14.00 -26.53 19.06
CA GLY A 825 -13.09 -26.14 17.99
C GLY A 825 -13.11 -27.15 16.84
N PHE A 826 -13.30 -26.66 15.61
CA PHE A 826 -13.15 -27.42 14.38
C PHE A 826 -11.93 -26.90 13.63
N ASN A 827 -10.96 -27.78 13.38
CA ASN A 827 -9.73 -27.44 12.67
C ASN A 827 -9.63 -28.19 11.35
N TYR A 828 -9.49 -27.46 10.25
CA TYR A 828 -8.91 -27.94 9.01
C TYR A 828 -7.65 -27.13 8.74
N THR A 829 -6.52 -27.80 8.56
CA THR A 829 -5.28 -27.13 8.20
C THR A 829 -4.60 -27.94 7.11
N GLU A 830 -4.38 -27.31 5.98
CA GLU A 830 -3.57 -27.81 4.89
C GLU A 830 -2.35 -26.90 4.74
N SER A 831 -1.16 -27.47 4.88
CA SER A 831 0.07 -26.71 4.69
C SER A 831 1.03 -27.46 3.79
N SER A 832 1.57 -26.75 2.81
CA SER A 832 2.51 -27.26 1.84
C SER A 832 3.79 -26.41 1.82
N SER A 833 4.93 -27.06 1.66
CA SER A 833 6.21 -26.40 1.48
C SER A 833 7.05 -27.13 0.44
N GLY A 834 7.34 -26.42 -0.65
CA GLY A 834 8.00 -26.95 -1.85
C GLY A 834 7.22 -28.04 -2.57
N GLY A 835 7.81 -28.57 -3.65
CA GLY A 835 7.16 -29.53 -4.54
C GLY A 835 8.11 -30.58 -5.10
N ASP A 836 7.76 -31.12 -6.26
CA ASP A 836 8.61 -32.05 -7.01
C ASP A 836 9.85 -31.31 -7.54
N ILE A 837 10.99 -32.02 -7.58
CA ILE A 837 12.24 -31.48 -8.13
C ILE A 837 12.66 -32.32 -9.33
N THR A 838 12.61 -31.73 -10.52
CA THR A 838 13.06 -32.36 -11.76
C THR A 838 14.32 -31.66 -12.28
N THR A 839 15.35 -32.45 -12.58
CA THR A 839 16.54 -31.95 -13.27
C THR A 839 17.17 -32.97 -14.23
N SER A 840 18.06 -32.52 -15.10
CA SER A 840 18.90 -33.35 -15.95
C SER A 840 20.34 -32.83 -16.01
N GLY A 841 21.30 -33.74 -16.18
CA GLY A 841 22.72 -33.46 -16.35
C GLY A 841 23.34 -34.50 -17.29
N GLU A 842 22.58 -34.94 -18.30
CA GLU A 842 23.06 -35.85 -19.34
C GLU A 842 24.25 -35.22 -20.07
N GLU A 843 25.32 -35.99 -20.25
CA GLU A 843 26.56 -35.53 -20.89
C GLU A 843 27.26 -34.34 -20.17
N GLY A 844 26.77 -33.92 -19.00
CA GLY A 844 27.34 -32.84 -18.17
C GLY A 844 28.34 -33.31 -17.09
N SER A 845 28.94 -32.34 -16.38
CA SER A 845 29.84 -32.59 -15.25
C SER A 845 29.48 -31.71 -14.06
N LEU A 846 29.26 -32.33 -12.89
CA LEU A 846 28.71 -31.64 -11.71
C LEU A 846 27.37 -30.94 -12.00
N SER A 847 26.60 -31.48 -12.94
CA SER A 847 25.34 -30.89 -13.41
C SER A 847 24.14 -31.75 -13.02
N GLY A 848 22.95 -31.15 -12.98
CA GLY A 848 21.72 -31.85 -12.67
C GLY A 848 21.70 -32.50 -11.27
N ASN A 849 22.45 -31.99 -10.30
CA ASN A 849 22.47 -32.55 -8.94
C ASN A 849 21.40 -31.92 -8.05
N ILE A 850 20.80 -32.74 -7.17
CA ILE A 850 19.82 -32.31 -6.17
C ILE A 850 20.41 -32.54 -4.77
N PHE A 851 20.33 -31.51 -3.93
CA PHE A 851 20.50 -31.59 -2.48
C PHE A 851 19.26 -30.99 -1.80
N ASP A 852 18.46 -31.82 -1.15
CA ASP A 852 17.15 -31.44 -0.62
C ASP A 852 16.99 -31.89 0.84
N VAL A 853 16.51 -30.99 1.70
CA VAL A 853 16.27 -31.25 3.12
C VAL A 853 14.84 -30.83 3.47
N PRO A 854 13.84 -31.71 3.27
CA PRO A 854 12.48 -31.47 3.72
C PRO A 854 12.34 -31.72 5.23
N ALA A 855 11.82 -30.74 5.97
CA ALA A 855 11.69 -30.78 7.43
C ALA A 855 10.31 -30.36 7.96
N ALA A 856 9.68 -31.18 8.83
CA ALA A 856 8.38 -30.88 9.44
C ALA A 856 8.40 -30.88 10.98
N ALA A 857 7.64 -29.97 11.59
CA ALA A 857 7.46 -29.88 13.04
C ALA A 857 6.01 -29.48 13.40
N VAL A 858 5.26 -30.40 14.00
CA VAL A 858 3.83 -30.21 14.32
C VAL A 858 3.58 -30.39 15.82
N ALA A 859 2.92 -29.40 16.45
CA ALA A 859 2.56 -29.40 17.87
C ALA A 859 1.11 -28.90 18.11
N GLN A 860 0.22 -29.73 18.66
CA GLN A 860 -1.19 -29.35 18.86
C GLN A 860 -1.77 -29.79 20.21
N VAL A 861 -2.67 -28.97 20.80
CA VAL A 861 -3.37 -29.24 22.07
C VAL A 861 -4.86 -28.91 21.96
N PHE A 862 -5.74 -29.92 22.00
CA PHE A 862 -7.17 -29.69 21.72
C PHE A 862 -8.14 -30.61 22.47
N GLY A 863 -9.40 -30.18 22.57
CA GLY A 863 -10.50 -30.99 23.15
C GLY A 863 -10.31 -31.37 24.62
N ASN A 864 -9.56 -30.57 25.39
CA ASN A 864 -9.25 -30.87 26.79
C ASN A 864 -10.16 -30.09 27.75
N ALA A 865 -10.51 -30.70 28.88
CA ALA A 865 -11.37 -30.09 29.91
C ALA A 865 -10.81 -30.24 31.33
N ALA A 866 -10.84 -29.15 32.11
CA ALA A 866 -10.44 -29.16 33.53
C ALA A 866 -11.37 -28.31 34.41
N THR A 867 -11.77 -28.83 35.58
CA THR A 867 -12.62 -28.07 36.53
C THR A 867 -12.26 -28.23 38.01
N LEU A 868 -12.52 -27.20 38.83
CA LEU A 868 -12.40 -27.19 40.30
C LEU A 868 -13.74 -26.93 41.04
N GLY A 869 -14.80 -27.66 40.66
CA GLY A 869 -16.13 -27.57 41.28
C GLY A 869 -17.27 -27.12 40.36
N GLY A 870 -16.98 -26.86 39.09
CA GLY A 870 -17.93 -26.45 38.04
C GLY A 870 -18.20 -27.55 37.00
N VAL A 871 -18.57 -27.12 35.79
CA VAL A 871 -18.81 -27.97 34.61
C VAL A 871 -17.91 -27.48 33.48
N SER A 872 -17.13 -28.36 32.87
CA SER A 872 -16.28 -28.05 31.71
C SER A 872 -16.46 -29.07 30.60
N HIS A 873 -16.78 -28.60 29.40
CA HIS A 873 -16.86 -29.41 28.18
C HIS A 873 -15.88 -28.87 27.15
N GLY A 874 -14.88 -29.67 26.77
CA GLY A 874 -13.97 -29.37 25.67
C GLY A 874 -14.23 -30.34 24.54
N THR A 875 -14.52 -29.82 23.35
CA THR A 875 -14.72 -30.58 22.11
C THR A 875 -13.74 -30.08 21.06
N GLY A 876 -12.92 -30.95 20.49
CA GLY A 876 -11.97 -30.57 19.43
C GLY A 876 -11.95 -31.59 18.30
N ASP A 877 -12.33 -31.19 17.09
CA ASP A 877 -12.23 -32.02 15.90
C ASP A 877 -11.09 -31.51 15.02
N ASN A 878 -10.07 -32.36 14.79
CA ASN A 878 -8.86 -32.00 14.08
C ASN A 878 -8.69 -32.76 12.77
N THR A 879 -8.50 -32.01 11.67
CA THR A 879 -7.91 -32.50 10.42
C THR A 879 -6.67 -31.66 10.09
N THR A 880 -5.51 -32.29 9.99
CA THR A 880 -4.26 -31.62 9.60
C THR A 880 -3.58 -32.41 8.50
N ILE A 881 -3.36 -31.78 7.36
CA ILE A 881 -2.65 -32.31 6.21
C ILE A 881 -1.39 -31.46 6.02
N GLY A 882 -0.23 -32.09 6.09
CA GLY A 882 1.05 -31.43 5.89
C GLY A 882 1.83 -32.12 4.78
N THR A 883 2.32 -31.36 3.81
CA THR A 883 3.22 -31.87 2.76
C THR A 883 4.50 -31.03 2.74
N VAL A 884 5.66 -31.67 2.86
CA VAL A 884 6.96 -31.00 2.70
C VAL A 884 7.85 -31.80 1.77
N GLY A 885 8.32 -31.15 0.71
CA GLY A 885 9.04 -31.79 -0.38
C GLY A 885 8.20 -32.73 -1.23
N GLY A 886 8.73 -33.05 -2.40
CA GLY A 886 8.13 -33.95 -3.37
C GLY A 886 9.09 -35.05 -3.81
N THR A 887 8.80 -35.58 -5.01
CA THR A 887 9.61 -36.58 -5.67
C THR A 887 10.77 -35.92 -6.39
N ASN A 888 11.98 -36.43 -6.15
CA ASN A 888 13.16 -36.02 -6.90
C ASN A 888 13.36 -36.89 -8.14
N THR A 889 13.51 -36.23 -9.30
CA THR A 889 13.85 -36.87 -10.58
C THR A 889 15.11 -36.24 -11.14
N THR A 890 16.14 -37.05 -11.38
CA THR A 890 17.37 -36.57 -12.03
C THR A 890 17.96 -37.59 -13.01
N ALA A 891 18.58 -37.11 -14.09
CA ALA A 891 19.31 -37.89 -15.08
C ALA A 891 20.78 -37.43 -15.19
N GLY A 892 21.72 -38.36 -15.39
CA GLY A 892 23.14 -38.02 -15.57
C GLY A 892 24.11 -39.19 -15.30
N ASP A 893 25.38 -39.00 -15.68
CA ASP A 893 26.45 -39.97 -15.38
C ASP A 893 27.05 -39.70 -13.99
N GLN A 894 26.77 -40.59 -13.02
CA GLN A 894 27.35 -40.49 -11.68
C GLN A 894 28.88 -40.55 -11.68
N GLY A 895 29.51 -41.11 -12.74
CA GLY A 895 30.96 -41.09 -12.92
C GLY A 895 31.55 -39.69 -13.07
N SER A 896 30.77 -38.73 -13.59
CA SER A 896 31.13 -37.31 -13.68
C SER A 896 30.54 -36.46 -12.55
N LEU A 897 30.01 -37.11 -11.49
CA LEU A 897 29.24 -36.48 -10.41
C LEU A 897 28.05 -35.67 -10.96
N SER A 898 27.42 -36.17 -12.03
CA SER A 898 26.25 -35.58 -12.66
C SER A 898 25.02 -36.43 -12.36
N GLY A 899 23.86 -35.78 -12.20
CA GLY A 899 22.59 -36.45 -11.97
C GLY A 899 22.49 -37.19 -10.63
N THR A 900 23.03 -36.61 -9.54
CA THR A 900 22.95 -37.20 -8.20
C THR A 900 21.78 -36.64 -7.38
N ASP A 901 21.07 -37.51 -6.65
CA ASP A 901 19.97 -37.15 -5.75
C ASP A 901 20.35 -37.43 -4.29
N ASN A 902 20.27 -36.39 -3.46
CA ASN A 902 20.59 -36.44 -2.03
C ASN A 902 19.46 -35.80 -1.20
N GLN A 903 18.32 -36.49 -1.07
CA GLN A 903 17.21 -36.09 -0.21
C GLN A 903 17.38 -36.59 1.24
N LEU A 904 17.15 -35.72 2.24
CA LEU A 904 17.21 -36.06 3.67
C LEU A 904 15.98 -35.56 4.45
N PRO A 905 14.91 -36.37 4.57
CA PRO A 905 13.70 -35.98 5.30
C PRO A 905 13.86 -36.02 6.83
N LEU A 906 13.33 -35.01 7.55
CA LEU A 906 13.37 -34.88 9.02
C LEU A 906 12.02 -34.41 9.61
N GLY A 907 11.37 -35.14 10.51
CA GLY A 907 10.02 -34.84 10.99
C GLY A 907 9.77 -35.16 12.47
N ALA A 908 9.01 -34.30 13.15
CA ALA A 908 8.51 -34.50 14.50
C ALA A 908 7.03 -34.10 14.66
N LEU A 909 6.24 -34.96 15.30
CA LEU A 909 4.81 -34.79 15.59
C LEU A 909 4.54 -34.97 17.09
N VAL A 910 3.89 -33.98 17.72
CA VAL A 910 3.50 -34.00 19.15
C VAL A 910 2.06 -33.51 19.31
N GLN A 911 1.16 -34.33 19.86
CA GLN A 911 -0.26 -33.96 20.03
C GLN A 911 -0.81 -34.39 21.40
N VAL A 912 -1.68 -33.56 22.00
CA VAL A 912 -2.32 -33.82 23.32
C VAL A 912 -3.82 -33.53 23.26
N PHE A 913 -4.66 -34.56 23.41
CA PHE A 913 -6.13 -34.42 23.37
C PHE A 913 -6.88 -35.43 24.25
N ASN A 914 -8.20 -35.26 24.40
CA ASN A 914 -9.09 -36.12 25.20
C ASN A 914 -8.85 -36.13 26.73
N PHE A 915 -8.18 -35.13 27.31
CA PHE A 915 -7.96 -35.09 28.76
C PHE A 915 -9.16 -34.53 29.53
N SER A 916 -9.60 -35.28 30.55
CA SER A 916 -10.66 -34.86 31.49
C SER A 916 -10.11 -34.81 32.92
N LEU A 917 -10.07 -33.63 33.53
CA LEU A 917 -9.55 -33.41 34.88
C LEU A 917 -10.64 -32.86 35.84
N PRO A 918 -11.53 -33.72 36.38
CA PRO A 918 -12.57 -33.31 37.30
C PRO A 918 -12.06 -33.25 38.76
N ALA A 919 -11.97 -32.05 39.33
CA ALA A 919 -11.74 -31.87 40.77
C ALA A 919 -12.98 -31.28 41.44
N PHE A 920 -13.79 -32.12 42.10
CA PHE A 920 -15.04 -31.72 42.78
C PHE A 920 -16.17 -31.22 41.87
N GLY A 921 -16.03 -31.31 40.53
CA GLY A 921 -17.02 -30.95 39.50
C GLY A 921 -17.08 -31.96 38.33
N GLU A 922 -17.65 -31.57 37.20
CA GLU A 922 -17.74 -32.36 35.95
C GLU A 922 -16.79 -31.79 34.88
N ALA A 923 -15.92 -32.63 34.33
CA ALA A 923 -15.06 -32.30 33.20
C ALA A 923 -15.16 -33.40 32.15
N VAL A 924 -15.47 -33.01 30.91
CA VAL A 924 -15.60 -33.89 29.75
C VAL A 924 -14.76 -33.30 28.62
N GLY A 925 -13.68 -33.98 28.28
CA GLY A 925 -12.87 -33.71 27.09
C GLY A 925 -13.19 -34.75 26.02
N VAL A 926 -13.51 -34.29 24.82
CA VAL A 926 -13.74 -35.11 23.62
C VAL A 926 -12.94 -34.50 22.48
N GLY A 927 -12.23 -35.31 21.74
CA GLY A 927 -11.58 -34.89 20.53
C GLY A 927 -11.39 -36.02 19.54
N THR A 928 -11.54 -35.67 18.26
CA THR A 928 -11.23 -36.53 17.13
C THR A 928 -10.01 -35.99 16.40
N ASN A 929 -9.17 -36.88 15.87
CA ASN A 929 -7.90 -36.50 15.26
C ASN A 929 -7.65 -37.28 13.97
N THR A 930 -7.46 -36.54 12.88
CA THR A 930 -6.93 -37.04 11.62
C THR A 930 -5.72 -36.18 11.27
N THR A 931 -4.53 -36.77 11.28
CA THR A 931 -3.30 -36.05 10.92
C THR A 931 -2.52 -36.89 9.93
N ASP A 932 -2.20 -36.30 8.78
CA ASP A 932 -1.38 -36.92 7.74
C ASP A 932 -0.23 -35.96 7.39
N ILE A 933 1.00 -36.39 7.62
CA ILE A 933 2.21 -35.61 7.33
C ILE A 933 3.06 -36.40 6.36
N ASN A 934 3.15 -35.90 5.14
CA ASN A 934 3.98 -36.43 4.07
C ASN A 934 5.31 -35.65 4.00
N LEU A 935 6.42 -36.34 4.29
CA LEU A 935 7.78 -35.81 4.14
C LEU A 935 8.45 -36.45 2.93
N ALA A 936 8.24 -35.92 1.72
CA ALA A 936 8.77 -36.47 0.48
C ALA A 936 8.54 -38.00 0.32
N GLY A 937 7.35 -38.47 0.67
CA GLY A 937 6.95 -39.88 0.64
C GLY A 937 7.25 -40.67 1.93
N ASP A 938 7.90 -40.06 2.93
CA ASP A 938 8.15 -40.62 4.25
C ASP A 938 7.19 -40.09 5.34
N VAL A 939 7.22 -40.70 6.52
CA VAL A 939 6.47 -40.27 7.73
C VAL A 939 7.41 -39.67 8.80
N PRO A 940 6.92 -38.83 9.74
CA PRO A 940 7.74 -38.26 10.81
C PRO A 940 8.51 -39.31 11.64
N GLN A 941 9.77 -39.04 12.00
CA GLN A 941 10.57 -40.01 12.77
C GLN A 941 10.32 -39.93 14.28
N ILE A 942 9.80 -38.80 14.77
CA ILE A 942 9.31 -38.64 16.15
C ILE A 942 7.79 -38.50 16.07
N ASP A 943 7.08 -39.42 16.70
CA ASP A 943 5.61 -39.44 16.75
C ASP A 943 5.16 -39.67 18.20
N LEU A 944 4.69 -38.60 18.86
CA LEU A 944 4.31 -38.55 20.27
C LEU A 944 2.86 -38.05 20.41
N VAL A 945 1.90 -38.97 20.22
CA VAL A 945 0.47 -38.69 20.37
C VAL A 945 -0.02 -39.17 21.76
N PHE A 946 -0.59 -38.25 22.54
CA PHE A 946 -1.16 -38.52 23.86
C PHE A 946 -2.69 -38.41 23.83
N ASP A 947 -3.38 -39.55 23.88
CA ASP A 947 -4.84 -39.65 23.95
C ASP A 947 -5.32 -40.00 25.37
N GLY A 948 -6.03 -39.06 26.00
CA GLY A 948 -6.57 -39.23 27.35
C GLY A 948 -7.63 -40.34 27.48
N ALA A 949 -8.27 -40.77 26.39
CA ALA A 949 -9.25 -41.87 26.41
C ALA A 949 -8.61 -43.25 26.66
N GLU A 950 -7.33 -43.40 26.35
CA GLU A 950 -6.57 -44.63 26.53
C GLU A 950 -5.92 -44.76 27.92
N MET A 951 -5.98 -43.69 28.74
CA MET A 951 -5.42 -43.65 30.08
C MET A 951 -6.47 -43.94 31.17
N GLY A 952 -6.20 -44.89 32.07
CA GLY A 952 -7.06 -45.11 33.23
C GLY A 952 -7.07 -43.88 34.16
N ALA A 953 -8.20 -43.57 34.81
CA ALA A 953 -8.37 -42.41 35.72
C ALA A 953 -7.38 -42.31 36.91
N ALA A 954 -6.47 -43.28 37.08
CA ALA A 954 -5.41 -43.32 38.10
C ALA A 954 -3.98 -43.32 37.51
N GLU A 955 -3.84 -43.26 36.18
CA GLU A 955 -2.58 -43.38 35.44
C GLU A 955 -2.09 -42.03 34.90
N LEU A 956 -2.53 -40.91 35.50
CA LEU A 956 -1.93 -39.60 35.24
C LEU A 956 -0.40 -39.70 35.37
N PRO A 957 0.38 -39.31 34.35
CA PRO A 957 1.82 -39.32 34.44
C PRO A 957 2.26 -38.52 35.66
N ARG A 958 2.90 -39.21 36.63
CA ARG A 958 3.53 -38.53 37.75
C ARG A 958 4.75 -37.82 37.22
N MET A 959 4.71 -36.49 37.18
CA MET A 959 5.91 -35.68 37.09
C MET A 959 6.67 -35.80 38.43
N ASP A 960 7.52 -36.82 38.55
CA ASP A 960 8.51 -36.85 39.64
C ASP A 960 9.56 -35.77 39.35
N GLY A 961 9.38 -34.56 39.89
CA GLY A 961 10.40 -33.51 39.79
C GLY A 961 10.00 -32.08 40.21
N ALA A 962 8.72 -31.72 40.20
CA ALA A 962 8.31 -30.35 40.53
C ALA A 962 7.87 -30.22 42.00
N GLU A 963 8.75 -29.71 42.87
CA GLU A 963 8.30 -29.16 44.15
C GLU A 963 7.42 -27.94 43.88
N MET A 964 6.10 -28.06 44.10
CA MET A 964 5.19 -26.92 44.18
C MET A 964 5.58 -26.05 45.40
N GLY A 965 6.45 -25.08 45.16
CA GLY A 965 6.73 -23.99 46.09
C GLY A 965 5.48 -23.14 46.29
N ARG A 966 4.85 -23.26 47.46
CA ARG A 966 3.85 -22.28 47.92
C ARG A 966 4.52 -20.92 48.16
N SER A 967 4.42 -20.00 47.21
CA SER A 967 4.64 -18.57 47.44
C SER A 967 3.42 -17.77 46.98
N GLY A 968 2.79 -17.04 47.90
CA GLY A 968 1.66 -16.17 47.59
C GLY A 968 2.08 -14.94 46.78
N GLY A 969 1.30 -14.66 45.73
CA GLY A 969 1.34 -13.52 44.81
C GLY A 969 0.14 -13.62 43.85
N PRO A 970 -0.39 -12.52 43.28
CA PRO A 970 -1.79 -12.44 42.84
C PRO A 970 -2.07 -13.27 41.58
N ALA A 971 -3.27 -13.85 41.54
CA ALA A 971 -3.78 -14.69 40.46
C ALA A 971 -4.28 -13.83 39.29
N GLY A 972 -3.77 -14.14 38.10
CA GLY A 972 -4.16 -13.52 36.83
C GLY A 972 -3.24 -14.04 35.73
N ALA A 973 -3.62 -15.17 35.11
CA ALA A 973 -3.19 -15.67 33.80
C ALA A 973 -3.71 -17.11 33.68
N ALA A 974 -4.21 -17.47 32.49
CA ALA A 974 -4.59 -18.81 32.09
C ALA A 974 -3.55 -19.86 32.51
N VAL A 975 -4.00 -21.08 32.81
CA VAL A 975 -3.14 -22.21 33.15
C VAL A 975 -2.12 -22.42 32.01
N PRO A 976 -0.83 -22.12 32.19
CA PRO A 976 0.18 -22.53 31.22
C PRO A 976 0.58 -23.96 31.59
N MET A 977 0.25 -24.93 30.73
CA MET A 977 0.86 -26.26 30.86
C MET A 977 2.28 -26.24 30.25
N PRO A 978 3.28 -26.88 30.88
CA PRO A 978 4.67 -26.77 30.47
C PRO A 978 4.93 -27.67 29.24
N LEU A 979 5.28 -27.05 28.10
CA LEU A 979 5.84 -27.76 26.95
C LEU A 979 7.36 -27.92 27.16
N GLU A 980 7.78 -28.99 27.85
CA GLU A 980 9.18 -29.45 27.80
C GLU A 980 9.27 -30.67 26.87
N VAL A 981 9.66 -30.43 25.61
CA VAL A 981 10.06 -31.48 24.67
C VAL A 981 11.47 -31.95 25.05
N PRO A 982 11.72 -33.26 25.22
CA PRO A 982 13.07 -33.75 25.54
C PRO A 982 14.05 -33.47 24.38
N GLY A 983 14.84 -32.40 24.50
CA GLY A 983 15.91 -32.06 23.55
C GLY A 983 16.03 -30.59 23.16
N PHE A 984 15.05 -29.74 23.48
CA PHE A 984 15.08 -28.32 23.11
C PHE A 984 14.72 -27.43 24.31
N GLY A 985 15.63 -26.53 24.69
CA GLY A 985 15.40 -25.60 25.79
C GLY A 985 14.57 -24.38 25.36
N PRO A 986 13.90 -23.69 26.31
CA PRO A 986 12.97 -22.56 26.07
C PRO A 986 13.62 -21.27 25.54
N GLY A 987 14.80 -21.34 24.91
CA GLY A 987 15.52 -20.21 24.33
C GLY A 987 16.15 -20.48 22.96
N GLN A 988 15.80 -21.58 22.29
CA GLN A 988 16.36 -21.94 20.97
C GLN A 988 15.37 -21.79 19.80
N LEU A 989 14.08 -21.52 20.06
CA LEU A 989 13.09 -21.17 19.03
C LEU A 989 13.05 -19.65 18.75
N SER A 990 13.78 -18.84 19.52
CA SER A 990 13.77 -17.38 19.44
C SER A 990 14.50 -16.71 18.25
N PRO A 991 15.37 -17.34 17.45
CA PRO A 991 15.96 -16.65 16.30
C PRO A 991 15.13 -16.73 15.00
N MET A 992 14.08 -17.55 14.93
CA MET A 992 13.24 -17.69 13.73
C MET A 992 11.93 -16.87 13.80
N LEU A 993 11.62 -16.29 14.95
CA LEU A 993 10.37 -15.54 15.23
C LEU A 993 10.64 -14.11 15.74
N GLN A 994 11.85 -13.59 15.54
CA GLN A 994 12.12 -12.16 15.73
C GLN A 994 11.96 -11.46 14.38
N PRO A 995 10.96 -10.57 14.21
CA PRO A 995 11.05 -9.58 13.16
C PRO A 995 12.30 -8.76 13.47
N GLN A 996 13.37 -8.99 12.73
CA GLN A 996 14.47 -8.03 12.68
C GLN A 996 13.83 -6.75 12.16
N ALA A 997 13.83 -5.70 13.00
CA ALA A 997 13.42 -4.37 12.56
C ALA A 997 14.12 -4.05 11.23
N ILE A 998 13.34 -3.86 10.17
CA ILE A 998 13.82 -3.26 8.94
C ILE A 998 14.10 -1.80 9.29
N ASP A 999 15.39 -1.49 9.48
CA ASP A 999 15.88 -0.15 9.78
C ASP A 999 15.58 0.73 8.55
N GLY A 1000 14.50 1.53 8.60
CA GLY A 1000 14.10 2.39 7.48
C GLY A 1000 12.67 2.97 7.52
N LEU A 1001 11.71 2.35 8.21
CA LEU A 1001 10.36 2.92 8.37
C LEU A 1001 10.31 3.90 9.55
N PRO A 1002 9.69 5.09 9.43
CA PRO A 1002 9.51 6.01 10.55
C PRO A 1002 8.49 5.42 11.53
N THR A 1003 8.95 4.57 12.45
CA THR A 1003 8.12 4.07 13.55
C THR A 1003 8.06 5.11 14.67
N SER A 1004 7.01 5.94 14.66
CA SER A 1004 6.63 6.66 15.87
C SER A 1004 6.19 5.64 16.92
N ARG A 1005 7.01 5.48 17.98
CA ARG A 1005 6.69 4.69 19.17
C ARG A 1005 5.25 4.94 19.65
N ALA A 1006 4.37 3.95 19.47
CA ALA A 1006 3.21 3.78 20.31
C ALA A 1006 3.70 3.56 21.75
N ARG A 1007 3.55 4.58 22.60
CA ARG A 1007 3.69 4.45 24.05
C ARG A 1007 2.31 4.12 24.63
N ASP A 1008 2.25 3.03 25.39
CA ASP A 1008 1.26 2.69 26.41
C ASP A 1008 0.00 3.58 26.45
N LEU A 1009 -1.08 3.08 25.86
CA LEU A 1009 -2.45 3.49 26.17
C LEU A 1009 -2.84 2.90 27.54
N ASP A 1010 -2.30 3.48 28.61
CA ASP A 1010 -2.87 3.34 29.94
C ASP A 1010 -4.12 4.24 30.04
N ALA A 1011 -5.21 3.66 30.56
CA ALA A 1011 -6.52 4.27 30.76
C ALA A 1011 -6.49 5.76 31.18
N ALA A 1012 -7.25 6.58 30.44
CA ALA A 1012 -7.45 7.99 30.75
C ALA A 1012 -8.21 8.20 32.08
N PRO A 1013 -7.77 9.14 32.95
CA PRO A 1013 -8.66 9.79 33.89
C PRO A 1013 -9.00 11.21 33.41
N ALA A 1014 -10.30 11.52 33.37
CA ALA A 1014 -10.81 12.87 33.22
C ALA A 1014 -10.40 13.78 34.40
N THR A 1015 -9.97 15.02 34.13
CA THR A 1015 -10.64 16.29 34.55
C THR A 1015 -9.78 17.56 34.40
N ALA A 1016 -10.41 18.56 33.77
CA ALA A 1016 -10.47 19.99 34.11
C ALA A 1016 -9.20 20.88 34.07
N GLY A 1017 -9.18 21.74 33.04
CA GLY A 1017 -8.94 23.18 33.16
C GLY A 1017 -7.50 23.64 33.44
N GLN A 1018 -6.72 23.84 32.38
CA GLN A 1018 -5.56 24.74 32.39
C GLN A 1018 -5.45 25.48 31.04
N ASP A 1019 -5.48 26.81 31.15
CA ASP A 1019 -5.03 27.87 30.23
C ASP A 1019 -4.04 27.43 29.11
N LEU A 1020 -4.48 27.48 27.85
CA LEU A 1020 -3.65 27.31 26.66
C LEU A 1020 -3.20 28.68 26.15
N THR A 1021 -2.20 29.26 26.80
CA THR A 1021 -1.42 30.39 26.29
C THR A 1021 0.08 30.13 26.43
N ALA A 1022 0.61 29.13 25.71
CA ALA A 1022 2.02 29.04 25.31
C ALA A 1022 2.30 27.76 24.51
N VAL A 1023 2.34 27.86 23.18
CA VAL A 1023 3.15 26.97 22.33
C VAL A 1023 4.26 27.85 21.75
N PRO A 1024 5.56 27.50 21.89
CA PRO A 1024 6.62 28.25 21.24
C PRO A 1024 6.62 27.93 19.74
N SER A 1025 6.54 29.01 18.95
CA SER A 1025 6.70 29.07 17.50
C SER A 1025 8.02 28.44 17.03
N ALA A 1026 7.96 27.56 16.04
CA ALA A 1026 9.13 27.10 15.30
C ALA A 1026 9.54 28.21 14.33
N ASP A 1027 10.65 28.88 14.63
CA ASP A 1027 11.27 29.86 13.73
C ASP A 1027 12.06 29.17 12.62
N ALA A 1028 11.86 29.70 11.42
CA ALA A 1028 12.52 29.42 10.16
C ALA A 1028 14.07 29.47 10.22
N VAL A 1029 14.71 28.70 9.34
CA VAL A 1029 16.14 28.84 9.04
C VAL A 1029 16.29 29.28 7.58
N ALA A 1030 16.49 30.58 7.38
CA ALA A 1030 16.95 31.16 6.12
C ALA A 1030 18.49 31.03 5.99
N ALA A 1031 18.94 30.99 4.74
CA ALA A 1031 20.32 30.82 4.32
C ALA A 1031 21.20 32.08 4.44
N GLU A 1032 22.51 31.83 4.29
CA GLU A 1032 23.65 32.70 3.96
C GLU A 1032 24.35 33.48 5.10
N ASP A 1033 25.62 33.11 5.36
CA ASP A 1033 26.74 33.99 5.00
C ASP A 1033 28.10 33.27 4.95
N VAL A 1034 28.93 33.75 4.02
CA VAL A 1034 30.25 33.26 3.65
C VAL A 1034 31.36 33.86 4.54
N ALA A 1035 32.38 33.05 4.83
CA ALA A 1035 33.74 33.40 5.26
C ALA A 1035 33.99 33.93 6.69
N SER A 1036 34.74 33.14 7.48
CA SER A 1036 36.16 33.42 7.78
C SER A 1036 36.76 32.43 8.80
N GLY A 1037 37.99 31.94 8.53
CA GLY A 1037 38.96 31.69 9.61
C GLY A 1037 39.64 30.32 9.77
N LEU A 1038 40.43 29.90 8.77
CA LEU A 1038 41.83 29.42 8.87
C LEU A 1038 42.24 28.36 9.94
N GLU A 1039 42.60 27.17 9.43
CA GLU A 1039 43.81 26.33 9.70
C GLU A 1039 44.08 25.81 11.13
N ALA A 1040 44.60 24.59 11.39
CA ALA A 1040 45.05 23.45 10.61
C ALA A 1040 45.27 22.28 11.62
N ASP A 1041 45.00 21.02 11.27
CA ASP A 1041 45.96 19.96 11.58
C ASP A 1041 45.81 18.73 10.68
N GLN A 1042 46.94 18.08 10.50
CA GLN A 1042 47.35 17.25 9.36
C GLN A 1042 46.70 15.87 9.30
N VAL A 1043 46.30 15.45 8.10
CA VAL A 1043 46.13 14.05 7.72
C VAL A 1043 47.14 13.76 6.61
N ASP A 1044 48.17 12.99 6.92
CA ASP A 1044 49.00 12.34 5.89
C ASP A 1044 49.02 10.83 6.10
N PHE A 1045 48.96 10.18 4.95
CA PHE A 1045 48.84 8.78 4.59
C PHE A 1045 50.01 7.94 5.12
N LEU A 1046 49.76 6.71 5.62
CA LEU A 1046 50.82 5.71 5.78
C LEU A 1046 50.37 4.27 5.42
N ALA A 1047 51.27 3.63 4.67
CA ALA A 1047 51.22 2.38 3.92
C ALA A 1047 51.09 1.08 4.76
N PRO A 1048 50.77 -0.07 4.13
CA PRO A 1048 50.63 -1.36 4.81
C PRO A 1048 52.01 -2.01 5.11
N SER A 1049 52.19 -2.51 6.33
CA SER A 1049 53.36 -3.28 6.77
C SER A 1049 53.06 -4.78 6.87
N GLN A 1050 54.05 -5.59 6.48
CA GLN A 1050 54.05 -7.06 6.44
C GLN A 1050 54.03 -7.80 7.79
N GLY A 1051 53.61 -9.07 7.72
CA GLY A 1051 53.85 -10.17 8.68
C GLY A 1051 52.60 -10.54 9.47
N ASP A 1052 52.18 -11.79 9.69
CA ASP A 1052 52.73 -13.14 9.48
C ASP A 1052 51.54 -14.08 9.76
N LEU A 1053 51.14 -14.93 8.79
CA LEU A 1053 50.28 -16.08 9.06
C LEU A 1053 50.84 -17.27 8.29
N SER A 1054 51.91 -17.80 8.87
CA SER A 1054 52.41 -19.14 8.62
C SER A 1054 51.38 -20.18 9.09
N GLY A 1055 50.78 -20.95 8.17
CA GLY A 1055 49.98 -22.11 8.57
C GLY A 1055 48.96 -22.66 7.59
N LEU A 1056 49.35 -23.00 6.36
CA LEU A 1056 48.76 -24.15 5.66
C LEU A 1056 49.71 -24.68 4.59
N GLU A 1057 50.08 -25.95 4.72
CA GLU A 1057 51.02 -26.64 3.85
C GLU A 1057 50.42 -26.84 2.45
N VAL A 1058 51.20 -26.45 1.44
CA VAL A 1058 51.00 -26.74 0.02
C VAL A 1058 51.51 -28.16 -0.27
N MET A 1059 50.70 -28.97 -0.95
CA MET A 1059 51.21 -30.04 -1.82
C MET A 1059 51.23 -29.54 -3.27
N THR A 1060 52.44 -29.41 -3.79
CA THR A 1060 52.76 -29.04 -5.18
C THR A 1060 52.81 -30.24 -6.11
N ASP A 1061 52.79 -29.93 -7.42
CA ASP A 1061 53.27 -30.69 -8.59
C ASP A 1061 52.12 -31.40 -9.35
N SER A 1062 51.92 -31.31 -10.66
CA SER A 1062 52.79 -31.01 -11.82
C SER A 1062 51.90 -30.73 -13.06
N GLY A 1063 52.32 -29.83 -13.96
CA GLY A 1063 51.69 -29.65 -15.29
C GLY A 1063 51.94 -30.82 -16.26
N PRO A 1064 51.42 -30.77 -17.51
CA PRO A 1064 52.09 -29.95 -18.53
C PRO A 1064 51.21 -29.25 -19.59
N ALA A 1065 51.81 -28.17 -20.10
CA ALA A 1065 51.63 -27.38 -21.32
C ALA A 1065 50.83 -27.92 -22.53
N MET A 1066 50.11 -26.99 -23.20
CA MET A 1066 49.90 -26.98 -24.67
C MET A 1066 49.93 -25.51 -25.16
N VAL A 1067 51.07 -25.03 -25.65
CA VAL A 1067 51.44 -24.81 -27.08
C VAL A 1067 50.60 -23.73 -27.78
N THR A 1068 51.23 -22.56 -27.93
CA THR A 1068 50.88 -21.51 -28.89
C THR A 1068 51.31 -21.92 -30.29
N GLU A 1069 50.39 -22.22 -31.20
CA GLU A 1069 50.62 -22.09 -32.63
C GLU A 1069 49.38 -21.54 -33.33
N SER A 1070 49.52 -20.33 -33.87
CA SER A 1070 48.63 -19.74 -34.86
C SER A 1070 49.08 -20.21 -36.25
N PRO A 1071 48.16 -20.59 -37.15
CA PRO A 1071 48.36 -20.36 -38.57
C PRO A 1071 47.22 -19.56 -39.19
N ALA A 1072 47.64 -18.67 -40.10
CA ALA A 1072 46.83 -17.73 -40.84
C ALA A 1072 45.92 -18.36 -41.93
N VAL A 1073 44.69 -17.81 -42.03
CA VAL A 1073 43.94 -17.28 -43.21
C VAL A 1073 44.03 -18.05 -44.56
N PRO A 1074 42.89 -18.36 -45.23
CA PRO A 1074 42.46 -17.49 -46.33
C PRO A 1074 40.94 -17.30 -46.52
N ALA A 1075 40.62 -16.18 -47.17
CA ALA A 1075 39.31 -15.73 -47.63
C ALA A 1075 38.78 -16.49 -48.88
N GLN A 1076 37.50 -16.22 -49.20
CA GLN A 1076 36.67 -16.55 -50.38
C GLN A 1076 35.83 -17.84 -50.28
N GLU A 1077 34.56 -17.93 -50.71
CA GLU A 1077 33.71 -17.09 -51.57
C GLU A 1077 32.23 -17.42 -51.26
N ARG A 1078 31.34 -16.41 -51.09
CA ARG A 1078 29.89 -16.61 -50.97
C ARG A 1078 29.28 -16.43 -52.36
N SER A 1079 28.76 -17.50 -52.96
CA SER A 1079 27.86 -17.44 -54.11
C SER A 1079 26.87 -18.59 -54.05
N ASP A 1080 25.59 -18.23 -54.21
CA ASP A 1080 24.42 -19.03 -54.65
C ASP A 1080 23.28 -19.15 -53.63
N VAL A 1081 22.39 -18.16 -53.68
CA VAL A 1081 21.02 -18.15 -53.15
C VAL A 1081 20.05 -18.69 -54.22
N PRO A 1082 19.14 -19.62 -53.89
CA PRO A 1082 17.90 -19.81 -54.63
C PRO A 1082 16.67 -19.30 -53.86
N ALA A 1083 15.77 -18.68 -54.62
CA ALA A 1083 14.58 -17.93 -54.20
C ALA A 1083 13.40 -18.78 -53.64
N ALA A 1084 12.57 -18.11 -52.84
CA ALA A 1084 11.32 -18.57 -52.24
C ALA A 1084 10.14 -18.74 -53.22
N PRO A 1085 9.11 -19.54 -52.87
CA PRO A 1085 7.80 -19.46 -53.51
C PRO A 1085 6.64 -19.07 -52.55
N ALA A 1086 5.99 -17.95 -52.92
CA ALA A 1086 4.59 -17.51 -52.88
C ALA A 1086 3.51 -18.11 -51.94
N ALA A 1087 2.74 -17.18 -51.35
CA ALA A 1087 1.43 -17.37 -50.72
C ALA A 1087 0.23 -17.38 -51.70
N PRO A 1088 -0.89 -18.00 -51.29
CA PRO A 1088 -2.25 -17.56 -51.67
C PRO A 1088 -3.26 -17.65 -50.48
N ALA A 1089 -4.46 -17.06 -50.41
CA ALA A 1089 -5.16 -15.91 -50.98
C ALA A 1089 -6.55 -15.87 -50.27
N LEU A 1090 -7.05 -14.69 -49.87
CA LEU A 1090 -8.43 -14.47 -49.39
C LEU A 1090 -9.42 -14.26 -50.55
N PRO A 1091 -10.70 -14.64 -50.38
CA PRO A 1091 -11.82 -13.71 -50.68
C PRO A 1091 -13.07 -13.97 -49.79
N SER A 1092 -14.17 -13.21 -49.77
CA SER A 1092 -14.55 -11.79 -49.93
C SER A 1092 -16.10 -11.73 -49.73
N ASP A 1093 -16.66 -10.53 -49.49
CA ASP A 1093 -18.08 -10.11 -49.61
C ASP A 1093 -18.96 -10.30 -48.36
N ALA A 1094 -19.82 -9.39 -47.89
CA ALA A 1094 -20.26 -8.03 -48.27
C ALA A 1094 -21.26 -7.56 -47.16
N GLU A 1095 -21.13 -6.37 -46.57
CA GLU A 1095 -21.85 -5.10 -46.88
C GLU A 1095 -22.77 -4.60 -45.74
N LEU A 1096 -22.69 -3.28 -45.53
CA LEU A 1096 -23.41 -2.39 -44.61
C LEU A 1096 -24.94 -2.49 -44.66
N PHE A 1097 -25.62 -2.17 -43.55
CA PHE A 1097 -26.62 -1.10 -43.51
C PHE A 1097 -26.87 -0.58 -42.07
N ASP A 1098 -27.00 0.74 -42.00
CA ASP A 1098 -27.20 1.66 -40.88
C ASP A 1098 -28.68 1.71 -40.42
N LEU A 1099 -28.95 1.90 -39.11
CA LEU A 1099 -30.24 2.39 -38.60
C LEU A 1099 -30.17 2.88 -37.14
N ASP A 1100 -30.34 4.20 -36.95
CA ASP A 1100 -30.74 4.90 -35.71
C ASP A 1100 -31.97 4.25 -35.03
N VAL A 1101 -32.01 4.21 -33.69
CA VAL A 1101 -33.22 4.49 -32.87
C VAL A 1101 -32.84 4.97 -31.44
N ASP A 1102 -33.50 6.06 -31.05
CA ASP A 1102 -33.57 6.75 -29.75
C ASP A 1102 -33.91 5.91 -28.49
N GLU A 1103 -33.48 6.49 -27.36
CA GLU A 1103 -34.01 6.50 -25.98
C GLU A 1103 -35.18 5.57 -25.58
N GLY A 1104 -34.96 4.80 -24.51
CA GLY A 1104 -36.02 4.44 -23.55
C GLY A 1104 -35.94 3.04 -22.94
N ASN A 1105 -35.63 3.00 -21.63
CA ASN A 1105 -36.14 2.04 -20.63
C ASN A 1105 -35.52 0.62 -20.61
N PHE A 1106 -34.49 0.41 -19.77
CA PHE A 1106 -34.05 -0.92 -19.35
C PHE A 1106 -34.55 -1.25 -17.95
N GLY A 1107 -35.54 -2.14 -17.90
CA GLY A 1107 -35.87 -2.95 -16.73
C GLY A 1107 -35.71 -4.42 -17.07
N GLU A 1108 -35.15 -5.17 -16.12
CA GLU A 1108 -35.19 -6.64 -15.94
C GLU A 1108 -34.56 -7.52 -17.04
N LEU A 1109 -33.36 -8.05 -16.73
CA LEU A 1109 -32.76 -9.22 -17.39
C LEU A 1109 -32.16 -10.19 -16.35
N ASP A 1110 -33.03 -10.76 -15.51
CA ASP A 1110 -32.84 -12.09 -14.94
C ASP A 1110 -33.42 -13.10 -15.94
N THR A 1111 -32.61 -14.06 -16.41
CA THR A 1111 -32.89 -15.28 -17.23
C THR A 1111 -32.13 -15.47 -18.54
N ILE A 1112 -30.79 -15.46 -18.54
CA ILE A 1112 -29.97 -16.22 -19.53
C ILE A 1112 -28.68 -16.73 -18.87
N PHE A 1113 -28.74 -17.70 -17.95
CA PHE A 1113 -27.54 -18.48 -17.55
C PHE A 1113 -27.86 -19.91 -17.05
N GLN A 1114 -28.91 -20.53 -17.60
CA GLN A 1114 -29.40 -21.85 -17.18
C GLN A 1114 -29.59 -22.85 -18.34
N ASP A 1115 -28.69 -22.88 -19.34
CA ASP A 1115 -28.81 -23.93 -20.38
C ASP A 1115 -27.50 -24.35 -21.09
N VAL A 1116 -26.42 -24.63 -20.34
CA VAL A 1116 -25.22 -25.29 -20.93
C VAL A 1116 -24.74 -26.56 -20.21
N LEU A 1117 -25.29 -26.98 -19.07
CA LEU A 1117 -24.79 -28.20 -18.40
C LEU A 1117 -25.92 -29.19 -18.07
N GLY A 1118 -26.25 -30.04 -19.03
CA GLY A 1118 -27.18 -31.15 -18.83
C GLY A 1118 -27.03 -32.31 -19.83
N SER A 1119 -26.20 -33.29 -19.50
CA SER A 1119 -26.46 -34.71 -19.85
C SER A 1119 -25.65 -35.60 -18.88
N SER A 1120 -26.22 -36.07 -17.77
CA SER A 1120 -27.14 -37.21 -17.60
C SER A 1120 -26.48 -38.59 -17.67
N GLN A 1121 -26.63 -39.33 -16.56
CA GLN A 1121 -26.99 -40.76 -16.40
C GLN A 1121 -26.02 -41.52 -15.48
N GLN A 1122 -26.44 -42.35 -14.51
CA GLN A 1122 -27.75 -42.76 -14.00
C GLN A 1122 -27.52 -43.63 -12.72
N HIS A 1123 -28.23 -43.30 -11.62
CA HIS A 1123 -29.05 -44.20 -10.77
C HIS A 1123 -28.43 -45.34 -9.88
N PRO A 1124 -29.10 -45.83 -8.80
CA PRO A 1124 -29.68 -45.13 -7.62
C PRO A 1124 -29.69 -45.95 -6.27
N ILE A 1125 -30.36 -45.39 -5.24
CA ILE A 1125 -31.04 -46.02 -4.07
C ILE A 1125 -30.12 -46.42 -2.88
N HIS A 1126 -30.35 -46.16 -1.57
CA HIS A 1126 -31.46 -45.60 -0.77
C HIS A 1126 -30.89 -45.01 0.53
N MET A 1127 -31.53 -43.94 1.03
CA MET A 1127 -31.54 -43.53 2.43
C MET A 1127 -32.27 -44.55 3.33
N GLU A 1128 -31.85 -44.66 4.59
CA GLU A 1128 -32.69 -44.44 5.78
C GLU A 1128 -31.81 -44.57 7.04
N GLY A 1129 -31.82 -43.55 7.91
CA GLY A 1129 -31.27 -43.60 9.26
C GLY A 1129 -30.65 -42.29 9.71
#